data_AF-A0A161LTP5-F1
#
_entry.id   AF-A0A161LTP5-F1
#
_cell.length_a   1.000
_cell.length_b   1.000
_cell.length_c   1.000
_cell.angle_alpha   90.00
_cell.angle_beta   90.00
_cell.angle_gamma   90.00
#
_symmetry.space_group_name_H-M   'P 1'
#
loop_
_entity.id
_entity.type
_entity.pdbx_description
1 polymer ?
#
loop_
_entity_poly.entity_id
_entity_poly.type
_entity_poly.pdbx_seq_one_letter_code
_entity_poly.pdbx_strand_id
1 'polypeptide(L)'
;MTEILGVRARPPADTILTVPHCRTPALAPDGSAVAFVSDAGGSPRVWIRPLRPETASPPPPGAPADRPGPDARPVDTGPEPVADVSWSPTGGRLAVLVVPGGGEHTQVWTVRPDGGDLRPLAAPEGGSASFVRWTGRGEILLVTEISAAGRADAVLVDAATGEREVVASGPLTHPAAISRDHARLLLRRGPRGVRRMHVVDLSAGPAAGPPPSSGSGLPSGSAGPRPAAGERPLLAGLPGSTDHGVLSPDGRTAYLLTDVGRDRAALVAMPATGEGGPVVLAERPDAEPDRFALSADGRRAVLLWNAAGRSELEVIEPDTGAVLPLPPPPAEVVTSIRVSLDGGSAVLAAEGPGHPSHVLLCDLATGAYRQVAGSGPLTGAAGAEPVRLTARDGLELTGWLYRVPGAAGPSPFVVYLHGGPESQERPTFKPLFQNLVAAGIGVFAPNVRGSAGFGRAFRDADNHALRFRAIDDVADCAAELVRLGAADPSRIACMGRSYGGYLTLAALVTHPGVFRAGVDVCGMADFATFYARTEPWIAAAAVSEYGHPVADRDLLRALSPLHSFDRLAAPLLVVHGTRDTNVPLQEAEQVVEAARARRVPCDLLLFEDEGHEIRRPANRVAFVRTVVDWLTRRLGVPAPA
;
A
#
# COMPACT_ATOMS: atom_id res chain seq x y z
N MET A 1 -28.66 -39.20 11.11
CA MET A 1 -28.79 -37.83 11.64
C MET A 1 -28.08 -36.93 10.63
N THR A 2 -28.85 -36.35 9.73
CA THR A 2 -28.35 -35.53 8.63
C THR A 2 -28.12 -34.13 9.16
N GLU A 3 -26.86 -33.73 9.32
CA GLU A 3 -26.52 -32.35 9.61
C GLU A 3 -26.91 -31.50 8.40
N ILE A 4 -28.01 -30.76 8.54
CA ILE A 4 -28.35 -29.65 7.66
C ILE A 4 -27.25 -28.61 7.89
N LEU A 5 -26.30 -28.54 6.97
CA LEU A 5 -25.37 -27.42 6.85
C LEU A 5 -26.19 -26.16 6.60
N GLY A 6 -26.53 -25.47 7.70
CA GLY A 6 -27.26 -24.22 7.66
C GLY A 6 -26.50 -23.21 6.80
N VAL A 7 -27.16 -22.72 5.76
CA VAL A 7 -26.73 -21.54 5.01
C VAL A 7 -26.55 -20.42 6.05
N ARG A 8 -25.29 -20.11 6.40
CA ARG A 8 -25.01 -18.98 7.30
C ARG A 8 -25.55 -17.73 6.63
N ALA A 9 -26.47 -17.04 7.30
CA ALA A 9 -27.03 -15.78 6.81
C ALA A 9 -25.88 -14.80 6.47
N ARG A 10 -25.94 -14.19 5.29
CA ARG A 10 -24.96 -13.16 4.87
C ARG A 10 -25.08 -11.94 5.78
N PRO A 11 -23.99 -11.21 6.04
CA PRO A 11 -24.12 -9.91 6.67
C PRO A 11 -24.89 -8.97 5.73
N PRO A 12 -25.74 -8.07 6.24
CA PRO A 12 -26.34 -7.03 5.42
C PRO A 12 -25.27 -6.22 4.68
N ALA A 13 -25.54 -5.85 3.42
CA ALA A 13 -24.65 -5.02 2.60
C ALA A 13 -24.18 -3.76 3.35
N ASP A 14 -25.09 -3.11 4.07
CA ASP A 14 -24.79 -1.93 4.86
C ASP A 14 -23.78 -2.20 5.98
N THR A 15 -23.86 -3.35 6.66
CA THR A 15 -22.90 -3.74 7.71
C THR A 15 -21.49 -3.93 7.15
N ILE A 16 -21.36 -4.50 5.95
CA ILE A 16 -20.06 -4.71 5.28
C ILE A 16 -19.45 -3.37 4.86
N LEU A 17 -20.30 -2.41 4.45
CA LEU A 17 -19.85 -1.12 3.95
C LEU A 17 -19.39 -0.17 5.06
N THR A 18 -20.05 -0.24 6.22
CA THR A 18 -19.83 0.69 7.33
C THR A 18 -18.89 0.14 8.42
N VAL A 19 -18.44 -1.11 8.32
CA VAL A 19 -17.53 -1.68 9.31
C VAL A 19 -16.25 -0.82 9.43
N PRO A 20 -15.91 -0.36 10.65
CA PRO A 20 -14.72 0.45 10.83
C PRO A 20 -13.45 -0.35 10.60
N HIS A 21 -12.47 0.28 9.99
CA HIS A 21 -11.12 -0.23 9.86
C HIS A 21 -10.26 0.26 11.02
N CYS A 22 -9.36 -0.59 11.52
CA CYS A 22 -8.31 -0.21 12.47
C CYS A 22 -6.95 -0.57 11.88
N ARG A 23 -6.11 0.44 11.61
CA ARG A 23 -4.84 0.30 10.86
C ARG A 23 -3.70 1.00 11.59
N THR A 24 -2.47 0.73 11.12
CA THR A 24 -1.24 1.44 11.49
C THR A 24 -1.08 1.69 13.00
N PRO A 25 -1.03 0.63 13.82
CA PRO A 25 -1.01 0.76 15.26
C PRO A 25 0.40 1.09 15.76
N ALA A 26 0.47 1.81 16.87
CA ALA A 26 1.69 2.14 17.60
C ALA A 26 1.46 1.91 19.10
N LEU A 27 2.41 1.23 19.75
CA LEU A 27 2.37 1.02 21.20
C LEU A 27 2.91 2.24 21.94
N ALA A 28 2.29 2.57 23.07
CA ALA A 28 2.89 3.45 24.04
C ALA A 28 4.22 2.84 24.55
N PRO A 29 5.26 3.65 24.83
CA PRO A 29 6.57 3.15 25.24
C PRO A 29 6.57 2.25 26.48
N ASP A 30 5.61 2.46 27.39
CA ASP A 30 5.43 1.70 28.63
C ASP A 30 4.45 0.51 28.49
N GLY A 31 3.98 0.24 27.27
CA GLY A 31 3.01 -0.81 26.96
C GLY A 31 1.61 -0.57 27.54
N SER A 32 1.31 0.62 28.05
CA SER A 32 0.03 0.89 28.72
C SER A 32 -1.15 1.08 27.76
N ALA A 33 -0.89 1.44 26.51
CA ALA A 33 -1.90 1.75 25.51
C ALA A 33 -1.43 1.45 24.08
N VAL A 34 -2.40 1.39 23.16
CA VAL A 34 -2.16 1.34 21.72
C VAL A 34 -2.87 2.52 21.04
N ALA A 35 -2.13 3.28 20.23
CA ALA A 35 -2.69 4.22 19.27
C ALA A 35 -2.88 3.52 17.92
N PHE A 36 -3.93 3.85 17.18
CA PHE A 36 -4.18 3.32 15.84
C PHE A 36 -5.05 4.29 15.04
N VAL A 37 -5.07 4.15 13.71
CA VAL A 37 -5.93 4.94 12.84
C VAL A 37 -7.24 4.18 12.61
N SER A 38 -8.37 4.84 12.80
CA SER A 38 -9.69 4.28 12.49
C SER A 38 -10.67 5.30 11.93
N ASP A 39 -11.52 4.84 11.02
CA ASP A 39 -12.59 5.59 10.36
C ASP A 39 -13.95 5.47 11.08
N ALA A 40 -14.00 4.88 12.28
CA ALA A 40 -15.22 4.74 13.09
C ALA A 40 -15.96 6.06 13.35
N GLY A 41 -15.26 7.19 13.32
CA GLY A 41 -15.82 8.54 13.49
C GLY A 41 -16.28 9.21 12.18
N GLY A 42 -16.41 8.47 11.07
CA GLY A 42 -16.79 9.03 9.76
C GLY A 42 -15.63 9.64 8.96
N SER A 43 -14.42 9.65 9.51
CA SER A 43 -13.17 9.98 8.82
C SER A 43 -12.01 9.29 9.54
N PRO A 44 -10.95 8.83 8.83
CA PRO A 44 -9.75 8.26 9.45
C PRO A 44 -9.11 9.23 10.45
N ARG A 45 -9.10 8.86 11.73
CA ARG A 45 -8.53 9.63 12.85
C ARG A 45 -7.72 8.73 13.76
N VAL A 46 -6.89 9.32 14.61
CA VAL A 46 -6.19 8.56 15.65
C VAL A 46 -7.14 8.22 16.79
N TRP A 47 -7.09 6.97 17.24
CA TRP A 47 -7.75 6.46 18.42
C TRP A 47 -6.71 5.86 19.37
N ILE A 48 -6.94 5.99 20.67
CA ILE A 48 -6.12 5.37 21.70
C ILE A 48 -6.99 4.40 22.49
N ARG A 49 -6.50 3.18 22.68
CA ARG A 49 -7.08 2.20 23.58
C ARG A 49 -6.10 1.85 24.71
N PRO A 50 -6.48 2.04 25.98
CA PRO A 50 -5.73 1.51 27.11
C PRO A 50 -5.66 -0.03 27.09
N LEU A 51 -4.53 -0.60 27.49
CA LEU A 51 -4.31 -2.05 27.56
C LEU A 51 -4.35 -2.61 28.99
N ARG A 52 -4.33 -1.75 30.02
CA ARG A 52 -4.40 -2.14 31.44
C ARG A 52 -5.84 -2.02 32.00
N PRO A 53 -6.36 -3.03 32.73
CA PRO A 53 -7.76 -3.05 33.21
C PRO A 53 -8.13 -1.87 34.14
N GLU A 54 -7.18 -1.37 34.92
CA GLU A 54 -7.40 -0.33 35.94
C GLU A 54 -7.77 1.05 35.35
N THR A 55 -7.62 1.22 34.04
CA THR A 55 -7.94 2.46 33.29
C THR A 55 -9.11 2.32 32.32
N ALA A 56 -9.70 1.12 32.23
CA ALA A 56 -10.88 0.87 31.39
C ALA A 56 -12.14 1.33 32.13
N SER A 57 -12.81 2.37 31.62
CA SER A 57 -14.14 2.74 32.12
C SER A 57 -15.16 1.76 31.54
N PRO A 58 -16.14 1.25 32.31
CA PRO A 58 -17.16 0.36 31.77
C PRO A 58 -17.91 1.07 30.62
N PRO A 59 -18.25 0.36 29.52
CA PRO A 59 -18.99 0.95 28.43
C PRO A 59 -20.36 1.44 28.92
N PRO A 60 -20.86 2.60 28.44
CA PRO A 60 -22.20 3.04 28.78
C PRO A 60 -23.21 1.99 28.28
N PRO A 61 -24.23 1.63 29.10
CA PRO A 61 -25.25 0.68 28.68
C PRO A 61 -25.96 1.20 27.42
N GLY A 62 -25.95 0.40 26.35
CA GLY A 62 -26.51 0.76 25.03
C GLY A 62 -25.49 1.25 24.00
N ALA A 63 -24.19 1.15 24.24
CA ALA A 63 -23.18 1.50 23.23
C ALA A 63 -23.32 0.63 21.96
N PRO A 64 -23.41 1.23 20.75
CA PRO A 64 -23.50 0.48 19.50
C PRO A 64 -22.23 -0.34 19.25
N ALA A 65 -22.37 -1.44 18.50
CA ALA A 65 -21.29 -2.33 18.09
C ALA A 65 -20.23 -1.67 17.17
N ASP A 66 -20.41 -0.38 16.85
CA ASP A 66 -19.64 0.39 15.86
C ASP A 66 -18.45 1.17 16.46
N ARG A 67 -18.05 0.89 17.71
CA ARG A 67 -16.84 1.46 18.31
C ARG A 67 -15.63 0.54 18.11
N PRO A 68 -14.40 1.06 17.96
CA PRO A 68 -13.18 0.26 17.81
C PRO A 68 -12.72 -0.47 19.11
N GLY A 69 -13.68 -0.87 19.94
CA GLY A 69 -13.53 -1.39 21.30
C GLY A 69 -14.26 -0.49 22.32
N PRO A 70 -14.76 -1.03 23.44
CA PRO A 70 -15.56 -0.27 24.42
C PRO A 70 -14.80 0.91 25.05
N ASP A 71 -13.48 0.82 25.16
CA ASP A 71 -12.63 1.78 25.88
C ASP A 71 -11.75 2.66 24.96
N ALA A 72 -11.88 2.52 23.64
CA ALA A 72 -11.09 3.30 22.70
C ALA A 72 -11.66 4.73 22.58
N ARG A 73 -10.79 5.73 22.66
CA ARG A 73 -11.16 7.16 22.54
C ARG A 73 -10.46 7.82 21.35
N PRO A 74 -11.14 8.72 20.61
CA PRO A 74 -10.51 9.48 19.55
C PRO A 74 -9.54 10.51 20.14
N VAL A 75 -8.49 10.84 19.37
CA VAL A 75 -7.58 11.95 19.62
C VAL A 75 -7.93 13.05 18.62
N ASP A 76 -8.08 14.28 19.10
CA ASP A 76 -8.29 15.41 18.20
C ASP A 76 -7.03 15.62 17.35
N THR A 77 -7.16 15.35 16.07
CA THR A 77 -6.10 15.42 15.06
C THR A 77 -6.46 16.44 13.97
N GLY A 78 -7.42 17.32 14.25
CA GLY A 78 -7.90 18.31 13.29
C GLY A 78 -8.94 17.74 12.33
N PRO A 79 -9.40 18.50 11.32
CA PRO A 79 -10.50 18.08 10.43
C PRO A 79 -10.08 17.06 9.37
N GLU A 80 -8.80 17.02 9.02
CA GLU A 80 -8.27 16.24 7.90
C GLU A 80 -8.07 14.75 8.25
N PRO A 81 -8.17 13.84 7.26
CA PRO A 81 -7.87 12.43 7.47
C PRO A 81 -6.43 12.18 7.92
N VAL A 82 -6.24 11.17 8.77
CA VAL A 82 -4.92 10.67 9.19
C VAL A 82 -4.63 9.33 8.51
N ALA A 83 -3.41 9.14 8.02
CA ALA A 83 -2.95 7.92 7.36
C ALA A 83 -2.04 7.03 8.20
N ASP A 84 -1.28 7.58 9.14
CA ASP A 84 -0.35 6.84 10.01
C ASP A 84 -0.17 7.57 11.36
N VAL A 85 0.21 6.81 12.39
CA VAL A 85 0.51 7.31 13.74
C VAL A 85 1.73 6.60 14.33
N SER A 86 2.56 7.35 15.05
CA SER A 86 3.71 6.80 15.78
C SER A 86 3.87 7.46 17.15
N TRP A 87 4.08 6.66 18.20
CA TRP A 87 4.25 7.16 19.56
C TRP A 87 5.71 7.57 19.82
N SER A 88 5.91 8.74 20.42
CA SER A 88 7.25 9.19 20.79
C SER A 88 7.87 8.29 21.86
N PRO A 89 9.20 8.06 21.87
CA PRO A 89 9.85 7.20 22.86
C PRO A 89 9.68 7.67 24.30
N THR A 90 9.40 8.96 24.54
CA THR A 90 9.16 9.50 25.88
C THR A 90 7.72 9.25 26.37
N GLY A 91 6.80 8.95 25.44
CA GLY A 91 5.38 8.79 25.71
C GLY A 91 4.58 10.08 25.61
N GLY A 92 5.24 11.24 25.52
CA GLY A 92 4.59 12.55 25.62
C GLY A 92 3.85 13.02 24.37
N ARG A 93 4.14 12.46 23.19
CA ARG A 93 3.62 12.91 21.90
C ARG A 93 3.32 11.75 20.95
N LEU A 94 2.45 12.03 19.99
CA LEU A 94 2.19 11.24 18.80
C LEU A 94 2.62 12.04 17.58
N ALA A 95 3.37 11.42 16.66
CA ALA A 95 3.52 11.90 15.30
C ALA A 95 2.35 11.35 14.47
N VAL A 96 1.69 12.21 13.69
CA VAL A 96 0.54 11.84 12.86
C VAL A 96 0.75 12.31 11.42
N LEU A 97 0.43 11.44 10.47
CA LEU A 97 0.54 11.72 9.05
C LEU A 97 -0.83 12.18 8.56
N VAL A 98 -0.97 13.49 8.39
CA VAL A 98 -2.21 14.14 7.94
C VAL A 98 -2.25 14.12 6.42
N VAL A 99 -3.44 13.92 5.85
CA VAL A 99 -3.68 13.85 4.41
C VAL A 99 -4.70 14.93 4.00
N PRO A 100 -4.28 16.20 3.90
CA PRO A 100 -5.18 17.30 3.56
C PRO A 100 -5.96 17.02 2.28
N GLY A 101 -7.30 17.07 2.36
CA GLY A 101 -8.17 16.79 1.22
C GLY A 101 -8.09 15.38 0.66
N GLY A 102 -7.43 14.44 1.33
CA GLY A 102 -7.23 13.08 0.80
C GLY A 102 -6.20 12.97 -0.34
N GLY A 103 -5.46 14.04 -0.66
CA GLY A 103 -4.46 14.09 -1.74
C GLY A 103 -3.05 13.61 -1.34
N GLU A 104 -2.07 13.80 -2.24
CA GLU A 104 -0.67 13.33 -2.05
C GLU A 104 0.22 14.32 -1.27
N HIS A 105 -0.27 15.53 -1.00
CA HIS A 105 0.40 16.58 -0.21
C HIS A 105 0.29 16.33 1.30
N THR A 106 0.79 15.18 1.76
CA THR A 106 0.74 14.79 3.17
C THR A 106 1.56 15.73 4.04
N GLN A 107 1.21 15.80 5.32
CA GLN A 107 1.88 16.64 6.31
C GLN A 107 2.17 15.83 7.57
N VAL A 108 3.26 16.16 8.26
CA VAL A 108 3.59 15.58 9.57
C VAL A 108 3.18 16.56 10.64
N TRP A 109 2.31 16.12 11.55
CA TRP A 109 1.88 16.90 12.69
C TRP A 109 2.25 16.15 13.97
N THR A 110 2.23 16.87 15.09
CA THR A 110 2.35 16.26 16.42
C THR A 110 1.20 16.66 17.31
N VAL A 111 0.80 15.75 18.19
CA VAL A 111 -0.28 15.96 19.17
C VAL A 111 0.04 15.20 20.45
N ARG A 112 -0.44 15.68 21.59
CA ARG A 112 -0.36 14.93 22.85
C ARG A 112 -1.41 13.81 22.87
N PRO A 113 -1.20 12.71 23.62
CA PRO A 113 -2.17 11.63 23.72
C PRO A 113 -3.56 12.02 24.25
N ASP A 114 -3.70 13.18 24.91
CA ASP A 114 -4.98 13.74 25.36
C ASP A 114 -5.70 14.59 24.27
N GLY A 115 -5.07 14.82 23.11
CA GLY A 115 -5.56 15.68 22.04
C GLY A 115 -5.06 17.13 22.12
N GLY A 116 -4.32 17.50 23.17
CA GLY A 116 -3.76 18.84 23.32
C GLY A 116 -2.51 19.10 22.47
N ASP A 117 -2.16 20.37 22.29
CA ASP A 117 -0.94 20.82 21.58
C ASP A 117 -0.79 20.22 20.17
N LEU A 118 -1.92 20.13 19.44
CA LEU A 118 -1.92 19.77 18.03
C LEU A 118 -1.22 20.87 17.22
N ARG A 119 -0.14 20.52 16.52
CA ARG A 119 0.62 21.46 15.70
C ARG A 119 1.30 20.80 14.50
N PRO A 120 1.39 21.50 13.36
CA PRO A 120 2.16 21.03 12.22
C PRO A 120 3.65 21.00 12.57
N LEU A 121 4.33 19.92 12.16
CA LEU A 121 5.76 19.74 12.32
C LEU A 121 6.48 19.85 10.97
N ALA A 122 5.89 19.32 9.89
CA ALA A 122 6.39 19.47 8.52
C ALA A 122 5.22 19.56 7.55
N ALA A 123 5.12 20.67 6.83
CA ALA A 123 4.06 20.96 5.87
C ALA A 123 4.60 21.86 4.75
N PRO A 124 5.49 21.36 3.88
CA PRO A 124 6.11 22.16 2.83
C PRO A 124 5.04 22.69 1.85
N GLU A 125 5.13 23.98 1.51
CA GLU A 125 4.19 24.62 0.58
C GLU A 125 4.28 23.98 -0.82
N GLY A 126 3.14 23.57 -1.36
CA GLY A 126 3.05 22.85 -2.64
C GLY A 126 3.78 21.49 -2.65
N GLY A 127 4.28 21.03 -1.51
CA GLY A 127 5.08 19.82 -1.36
C GLY A 127 4.37 18.73 -0.57
N SER A 128 5.13 17.76 -0.11
CA SER A 128 4.63 16.65 0.72
C SER A 128 5.64 16.31 1.81
N ALA A 129 5.17 15.86 2.97
CA ALA A 129 6.01 15.41 4.07
C ALA A 129 5.51 14.09 4.65
N SER A 130 6.46 13.23 5.06
CA SER A 130 6.17 11.98 5.77
C SER A 130 7.19 11.74 6.88
N PHE A 131 6.75 11.22 8.01
CA PHE A 131 7.69 10.81 9.05
C PHE A 131 8.23 9.41 8.77
N VAL A 132 9.51 9.21 9.03
CA VAL A 132 10.17 7.90 8.88
C VAL A 132 10.11 7.15 10.21
N ARG A 133 10.70 7.75 11.26
CA ARG A 133 10.74 7.18 12.60
C ARG A 133 11.21 8.20 13.63
N TRP A 134 10.83 7.97 14.89
CA TRP A 134 11.51 8.58 16.02
C TRP A 134 12.94 8.05 16.13
N THR A 135 13.88 8.93 16.47
CA THR A 135 15.31 8.58 16.50
C THR A 135 15.73 7.82 17.77
N GLY A 136 14.90 7.85 18.81
CA GLY A 136 15.24 7.30 20.12
C GLY A 136 16.09 8.22 21.00
N ARG A 137 16.42 9.43 20.51
CA ARG A 137 17.08 10.50 21.28
C ARG A 137 16.09 11.65 21.47
N GLY A 138 15.52 11.77 22.66
CA GLY A 138 14.52 12.79 22.98
C GLY A 138 13.26 12.68 22.12
N GLU A 139 12.71 13.84 21.75
CA GLU A 139 11.53 14.02 20.90
C GLU A 139 11.92 14.33 19.44
N ILE A 140 13.03 13.75 18.97
CA ILE A 140 13.53 14.03 17.62
C ILE A 140 12.97 13.00 16.63
N LEU A 141 12.34 13.51 15.57
CA LEU A 141 11.72 12.76 14.49
C LEU A 141 12.53 12.92 13.20
N LEU A 142 12.80 11.81 12.51
CA LEU A 142 13.34 11.84 11.15
C LEU A 142 12.18 11.93 10.16
N VAL A 143 12.20 12.96 9.32
CA VAL A 143 11.14 13.32 8.37
C VAL A 143 11.72 13.37 6.95
N THR A 144 10.92 12.98 5.97
CA THR A 144 11.16 13.28 4.55
C THR A 144 10.30 14.46 4.15
N GLU A 145 10.88 15.51 3.58
CA GLU A 145 10.17 16.65 3.02
C GLU A 145 10.47 16.76 1.53
N ILE A 146 9.42 16.76 0.70
CA ILE A 146 9.51 16.90 -0.74
C ILE A 146 8.97 18.28 -1.10
N SER A 147 9.77 19.09 -1.77
CA SER A 147 9.32 20.40 -2.26
C SER A 147 8.39 20.25 -3.47
N ALA A 148 7.67 21.33 -3.83
CA ALA A 148 6.88 21.38 -5.06
C ALA A 148 7.67 21.06 -6.34
N ALA A 149 9.00 21.25 -6.32
CA ALA A 149 9.89 20.90 -7.43
C ALA A 149 10.37 19.44 -7.41
N GLY A 150 9.90 18.61 -6.46
CA GLY A 150 10.29 17.21 -6.33
C GLY A 150 11.65 16.95 -5.67
N ARG A 151 12.29 17.96 -5.09
CA ARG A 151 13.52 17.78 -4.28
C ARG A 151 13.13 17.23 -2.92
N ALA A 152 13.76 16.12 -2.52
CA ALA A 152 13.51 15.49 -1.22
C ALA A 152 14.66 15.79 -0.25
N ASP A 153 14.30 16.20 0.96
CA ASP A 153 15.18 16.50 2.09
C ASP A 153 14.88 15.52 3.23
N ALA A 154 15.95 14.98 3.83
CA ALA A 154 15.92 14.26 5.09
C ALA A 154 16.15 15.27 6.21
N VAL A 155 15.16 15.42 7.08
CA VAL A 155 15.13 16.46 8.11
C VAL A 155 14.99 15.83 9.48
N LEU A 156 15.88 16.18 10.42
CA LEU A 156 15.67 15.95 11.84
C LEU A 156 14.88 17.11 12.40
N VAL A 157 13.76 16.80 13.06
CA VAL A 157 12.93 17.82 13.70
C VAL A 157 12.70 17.46 15.16
N ASP A 158 13.06 18.37 16.06
CA ASP A 158 12.71 18.26 17.47
C ASP A 158 11.23 18.64 17.65
N ALA A 159 10.41 17.65 17.99
CA ALA A 159 8.97 17.82 18.14
C ALA A 159 8.58 18.66 19.37
N ALA A 160 9.48 18.91 20.32
CA ALA A 160 9.23 19.75 21.48
C ALA A 160 9.58 21.21 21.22
N THR A 161 10.74 21.50 20.61
CA THR A 161 11.25 22.87 20.37
C THR A 161 10.91 23.41 18.98
N GLY A 162 10.67 22.54 18.01
CA GLY A 162 10.54 22.90 16.60
C GLY A 162 11.87 23.17 15.89
N GLU A 163 13.01 22.88 16.53
CA GLU A 163 14.33 22.96 15.91
C GLU A 163 14.46 21.94 14.77
N ARG A 164 15.15 22.34 13.70
CA ARG A 164 15.21 21.59 12.43
C ARG A 164 16.62 21.54 11.89
N GLU A 165 17.03 20.38 11.40
CA GLU A 165 18.31 20.17 10.74
C GLU A 165 18.13 19.32 9.47
N VAL A 166 18.55 19.84 8.32
CA VAL A 166 18.58 19.07 7.07
C VAL A 166 19.87 18.27 7.02
N VAL A 167 19.76 16.93 7.08
CA VAL A 167 20.91 16.02 7.16
C VAL A 167 21.26 15.37 5.83
N ALA A 168 20.32 15.31 4.89
CA ALA A 168 20.58 14.90 3.51
C ALA A 168 19.58 15.50 2.54
N SER A 169 19.97 15.65 1.28
CA SER A 169 19.10 16.18 0.23
C SER A 169 19.36 15.54 -1.13
N GLY A 170 18.34 15.54 -1.98
CA GLY A 170 18.50 15.23 -3.40
C GLY A 170 17.21 14.78 -4.10
N PRO A 171 17.27 14.59 -5.42
CA PRO A 171 16.17 13.95 -6.15
C PRO A 171 16.03 12.49 -5.72
N LEU A 172 14.80 11.96 -5.72
CA LEU A 172 14.50 10.55 -5.43
C LEU A 172 15.22 10.02 -4.17
N THR A 173 15.30 10.87 -3.15
CA THR A 173 16.03 10.62 -1.91
C THR A 173 15.04 10.36 -0.78
N HIS A 174 15.26 9.31 -0.01
CA HIS A 174 14.36 8.96 1.09
C HIS A 174 15.16 8.41 2.28
N PRO A 175 15.18 9.09 3.44
CA PRO A 175 15.78 8.54 4.65
C PRO A 175 15.10 7.24 5.08
N ALA A 176 15.87 6.24 5.49
CA ALA A 176 15.37 4.95 5.94
C ALA A 176 15.53 4.76 7.46
N ALA A 177 16.66 5.18 8.02
CA ALA A 177 16.91 5.16 9.46
C ALA A 177 18.08 6.07 9.83
N ILE A 178 18.19 6.44 11.11
CA ILE A 178 19.35 7.14 11.67
C ILE A 178 19.77 6.43 12.96
N SER A 179 21.06 6.37 13.24
CA SER A 179 21.60 5.82 14.49
C SER A 179 21.21 6.69 15.69
N ARG A 180 21.16 6.12 16.90
CA ARG A 180 20.68 6.83 18.10
C ARG A 180 21.57 8.01 18.49
N ASP A 181 22.86 7.92 18.19
CA ASP A 181 23.84 9.01 18.38
C ASP A 181 23.80 10.07 17.28
N HIS A 182 22.96 9.87 16.24
CA HIS A 182 22.85 10.70 15.04
C HIS A 182 24.15 10.79 14.22
N ALA A 183 25.06 9.83 14.37
CA ALA A 183 26.32 9.81 13.60
C ALA A 183 26.17 9.19 12.20
N ARG A 184 25.18 8.31 11.98
CA ARG A 184 24.98 7.63 10.70
C ARG A 184 23.53 7.64 10.24
N LEU A 185 23.33 7.93 8.97
CA LEU A 185 22.03 7.91 8.29
C LEU A 185 22.04 6.81 7.22
N LEU A 186 20.98 6.00 7.18
CA LEU A 186 20.63 5.20 6.01
C LEU A 186 19.74 6.00 5.08
N LEU A 187 20.16 6.08 3.82
CA LEU A 187 19.52 6.88 2.79
C LEU A 187 19.25 6.02 1.56
N ARG A 188 17.99 5.94 1.14
CA ARG A 188 17.61 5.28 -0.11
C ARG A 188 17.63 6.30 -1.25
N ARG A 189 18.28 5.97 -2.37
CA ARG A 189 18.33 6.80 -3.57
C ARG A 189 17.92 6.03 -4.82
N GLY A 190 17.39 6.75 -5.80
CA GLY A 190 17.15 6.26 -7.16
C GLY A 190 15.69 5.91 -7.48
N PRO A 191 15.39 5.65 -8.76
CA PRO A 191 14.04 5.32 -9.21
C PRO A 191 13.64 3.90 -8.81
N ARG A 192 12.36 3.56 -9.01
CA ARG A 192 11.79 2.23 -8.74
C ARG A 192 12.56 1.13 -9.50
N GLY A 193 12.53 -0.10 -8.98
CA GLY A 193 13.26 -1.25 -9.53
C GLY A 193 14.80 -1.22 -9.44
N VAL A 194 15.43 -0.07 -9.14
CA VAL A 194 16.90 0.10 -9.07
C VAL A 194 17.36 0.98 -7.89
N ARG A 195 16.57 1.00 -6.79
CA ARG A 195 16.88 1.79 -5.59
C ARG A 195 18.12 1.27 -4.90
N ARG A 196 18.97 2.17 -4.41
CA ARG A 196 20.19 1.83 -3.65
C ARG A 196 20.09 2.38 -2.24
N MET A 197 20.52 1.56 -1.28
CA MET A 197 20.70 2.02 0.08
C MET A 197 22.13 2.51 0.27
N HIS A 198 22.28 3.66 0.91
CA HIS A 198 23.55 4.29 1.20
C HIS A 198 23.67 4.49 2.71
N VAL A 199 24.88 4.40 3.24
CA VAL A 199 25.22 4.90 4.57
C VAL A 199 25.88 6.26 4.39
N VAL A 200 25.41 7.25 5.15
CA VAL A 200 26.00 8.58 5.26
C VAL A 200 26.60 8.71 6.65
N ASP A 201 27.88 9.08 6.72
CA ASP A 201 28.54 9.51 7.96
C ASP A 201 28.26 11.00 8.19
N LEU A 202 27.43 11.31 9.18
CA LEU A 202 27.01 12.68 9.50
C LEU A 202 28.08 13.44 10.29
N SER A 203 29.12 12.77 10.81
CA SER A 203 30.25 13.46 11.44
C SER A 203 31.08 14.27 10.43
N ALA A 204 30.99 13.92 9.15
CA ALA A 204 31.61 14.65 8.04
C ALA A 204 30.77 15.87 7.56
N GLY A 205 29.62 16.12 8.20
CA GLY A 205 28.63 17.11 7.79
C GLY A 205 27.45 16.52 7.00
N PRO A 206 26.45 17.34 6.65
CA PRO A 206 25.25 16.88 5.94
C PRO A 206 25.56 16.45 4.49
N ALA A 207 24.87 15.41 4.01
CA ALA A 207 25.03 14.89 2.66
C ALA A 207 24.17 15.67 1.64
N ALA A 208 24.75 16.70 1.03
CA ALA A 208 24.13 17.38 -0.10
C ALA A 208 24.27 16.55 -1.39
N GLY A 209 23.16 16.03 -1.91
CA GLY A 209 23.10 15.51 -3.28
C GLY A 209 23.25 16.62 -4.33
N PRO A 210 23.55 16.28 -5.59
CA PRO A 210 23.66 17.28 -6.65
C PRO A 210 22.35 18.10 -6.77
N PRO A 211 22.44 19.39 -7.14
CA PRO A 211 21.25 20.17 -7.46
C PRO A 211 20.46 19.47 -8.59
N PRO A 212 19.13 19.65 -8.66
CA PRO A 212 18.35 19.12 -9.78
C PRO A 212 19.00 19.59 -11.10
N SER A 213 19.26 18.65 -12.02
CA SER A 213 19.85 18.98 -13.31
C SER A 213 18.96 19.98 -14.04
N SER A 214 19.54 21.04 -14.61
CA SER A 214 18.86 21.99 -15.48
C SER A 214 18.41 21.27 -16.77
N GLY A 215 17.20 20.73 -16.75
CA GLY A 215 16.56 19.86 -17.75
C GLY A 215 15.17 19.45 -17.23
N SER A 216 14.48 18.49 -17.85
CA SER A 216 13.11 18.07 -17.49
C SER A 216 12.89 17.58 -16.04
N GLY A 217 13.91 17.59 -15.18
CA GLY A 217 13.84 17.14 -13.78
C GLY A 217 13.71 15.62 -13.60
N LEU A 218 13.57 14.87 -14.70
CA LEU A 218 13.40 13.42 -14.72
C LEU A 218 14.74 12.69 -14.82
N PRO A 219 14.87 11.48 -14.23
CA PRO A 219 16.10 10.72 -14.28
C PRO A 219 16.45 10.31 -15.72
N SER A 220 17.67 10.66 -16.17
CA SER A 220 18.22 10.20 -17.45
C SER A 220 18.93 8.85 -17.27
N GLY A 221 18.20 7.76 -17.41
CA GLY A 221 18.73 6.39 -17.33
C GLY A 221 18.76 5.77 -15.92
N SER A 222 19.30 4.56 -15.82
CA SER A 222 19.31 3.73 -14.59
C SER A 222 20.40 4.09 -13.57
N ALA A 223 21.28 5.05 -13.90
CA ALA A 223 22.35 5.49 -13.02
C ALA A 223 21.80 6.51 -12.00
N GLY A 224 21.77 6.12 -10.72
CA GLY A 224 21.43 7.02 -9.62
C GLY A 224 22.40 8.21 -9.49
N PRO A 225 22.03 9.26 -8.75
CA PRO A 225 22.90 10.41 -8.52
C PRO A 225 24.24 9.99 -7.88
N ARG A 226 25.32 10.73 -8.19
CA ARG A 226 26.64 10.50 -7.61
C ARG A 226 26.58 10.69 -6.09
N PRO A 227 27.20 9.80 -5.28
CA PRO A 227 27.19 9.93 -3.82
C PRO A 227 27.81 11.26 -3.36
N ALA A 228 27.28 11.84 -2.28
CA ALA A 228 27.89 12.98 -1.60
C ALA A 228 29.17 12.59 -0.84
N ALA A 229 29.95 13.56 -0.36
CA ALA A 229 31.06 13.28 0.54
C ALA A 229 30.56 12.59 1.82
N GLY A 230 31.23 11.53 2.28
CA GLY A 230 30.81 10.72 3.42
C GLY A 230 29.66 9.74 3.13
N GLU A 231 29.15 9.70 1.90
CA GLU A 231 28.10 8.78 1.47
C GLU A 231 28.69 7.56 0.75
N ARG A 232 28.31 6.37 1.20
CA ARG A 232 28.78 5.09 0.65
C ARG A 232 27.60 4.18 0.29
N PRO A 233 27.51 3.69 -0.96
CA PRO A 233 26.48 2.70 -1.32
C PRO A 233 26.73 1.38 -0.61
N LEU A 234 25.66 0.76 -0.13
CA LEU A 234 25.64 -0.62 0.35
C LEU A 234 25.32 -1.56 -0.82
N LEU A 235 25.93 -2.75 -0.83
CA LEU A 235 25.73 -3.77 -1.87
C LEU A 235 26.00 -3.24 -3.30
N ALA A 236 27.04 -2.41 -3.45
CA ALA A 236 27.40 -1.82 -4.73
C ALA A 236 27.81 -2.87 -5.77
N GLY A 237 27.52 -2.60 -7.05
CA GLY A 237 28.00 -3.37 -8.19
C GLY A 237 27.14 -4.56 -8.64
N LEU A 238 26.05 -4.89 -7.94
CA LEU A 238 25.11 -5.96 -8.33
C LEU A 238 23.75 -5.37 -8.76
N PRO A 239 23.03 -5.96 -9.74
CA PRO A 239 21.69 -5.50 -10.11
C PRO A 239 20.68 -5.73 -8.96
N GLY A 240 19.59 -4.97 -8.96
CA GLY A 240 18.50 -5.06 -7.98
C GLY A 240 18.23 -3.75 -7.25
N SER A 241 17.36 -3.85 -6.24
CA SER A 241 16.75 -2.80 -5.45
C SER A 241 16.89 -3.10 -3.96
N THR A 242 17.07 -2.05 -3.17
CA THR A 242 16.91 -2.08 -1.72
C THR A 242 15.81 -1.10 -1.32
N ASP A 243 14.65 -1.63 -0.97
CA ASP A 243 13.46 -0.84 -0.73
C ASP A 243 13.32 -0.35 0.70
N HIS A 244 13.82 -1.11 1.67
CA HIS A 244 13.73 -0.79 3.09
C HIS A 244 15.02 -1.16 3.82
N GLY A 245 15.33 -0.41 4.87
CA GLY A 245 16.43 -0.75 5.75
C GLY A 245 16.35 -0.01 7.09
N VAL A 246 16.96 -0.61 8.12
CA VAL A 246 17.10 0.00 9.45
C VAL A 246 18.52 -0.16 9.96
N LEU A 247 18.94 0.73 10.87
CA LEU A 247 20.22 0.60 11.56
C LEU A 247 20.05 -0.12 12.89
N SER A 248 21.07 -0.87 13.30
CA SER A 248 21.26 -1.28 14.68
C SER A 248 21.35 -0.04 15.59
N PRO A 249 21.02 -0.15 16.90
CA PRO A 249 21.04 1.00 17.80
C PRO A 249 22.39 1.73 17.88
N ASP A 250 23.49 0.98 17.77
CA ASP A 250 24.87 1.49 17.73
C ASP A 250 25.31 2.01 16.34
N GLY A 251 24.42 1.92 15.35
CA GLY A 251 24.66 2.35 13.98
C GLY A 251 25.72 1.54 13.23
N ARG A 252 26.18 0.39 13.73
CA ARG A 252 27.27 -0.38 13.10
C ARG A 252 26.80 -1.35 12.03
N THR A 253 25.54 -1.77 12.07
CA THR A 253 24.94 -2.72 11.13
C THR A 253 23.70 -2.12 10.49
N ALA A 254 23.60 -2.24 9.17
CA ALA A 254 22.40 -1.96 8.40
C ALA A 254 21.69 -3.27 8.07
N TYR A 255 20.44 -3.40 8.49
CA TYR A 255 19.57 -4.51 8.09
C TYR A 255 18.72 -4.07 6.91
N LEU A 256 18.76 -4.79 5.81
CA LEU A 256 18.21 -4.40 4.51
C LEU A 256 17.22 -5.46 4.01
N LEU A 257 16.07 -5.03 3.53
CA LEU A 257 15.22 -5.86 2.67
C LEU A 257 15.59 -5.59 1.21
N THR A 258 16.17 -6.57 0.54
CA THR A 258 16.77 -6.35 -0.77
C THR A 258 16.82 -7.57 -1.68
N ASP A 259 16.52 -7.34 -2.95
CA ASP A 259 16.71 -8.30 -4.05
C ASP A 259 18.06 -8.10 -4.76
N VAL A 260 18.98 -7.27 -4.23
CA VAL A 260 20.28 -7.03 -4.88
C VAL A 260 21.07 -8.33 -5.00
N GLY A 261 21.38 -8.70 -6.24
CA GLY A 261 22.09 -9.92 -6.60
C GLY A 261 21.24 -11.20 -6.58
N ARG A 262 19.90 -11.10 -6.47
CA ARG A 262 18.98 -12.23 -6.38
C ARG A 262 17.62 -11.91 -7.04
N ASP A 263 16.80 -12.93 -7.24
CA ASP A 263 15.46 -12.73 -7.81
C ASP A 263 14.43 -12.36 -6.74
N ARG A 264 14.37 -13.13 -5.64
CA ARG A 264 13.50 -12.85 -4.50
C ARG A 264 14.24 -12.04 -3.44
N ALA A 265 13.56 -11.10 -2.79
CA ALA A 265 14.18 -10.31 -1.72
C ALA A 265 14.65 -11.18 -0.54
N ALA A 266 15.67 -10.72 0.16
CA ALA A 266 16.19 -11.31 1.39
C ALA A 266 16.35 -10.25 2.48
N LEU A 267 16.34 -10.67 3.75
CA LEU A 267 16.82 -9.83 4.86
C LEU A 267 18.33 -10.00 4.97
N VAL A 268 19.07 -8.92 4.80
CA VAL A 268 20.54 -8.90 4.77
C VAL A 268 21.07 -7.97 5.84
N ALA A 269 22.00 -8.44 6.68
CA ALA A 269 22.82 -7.61 7.54
C ALA A 269 24.08 -7.16 6.79
N MET A 270 24.38 -5.87 6.84
CA MET A 270 25.54 -5.27 6.16
C MET A 270 26.28 -4.33 7.12
N PRO A 271 27.61 -4.46 7.28
CA PRO A 271 28.39 -3.51 8.06
C PRO A 271 28.26 -2.07 7.53
N ALA A 272 27.74 -1.18 8.38
CA ALA A 272 27.59 0.24 8.07
C ALA A 272 28.91 1.00 8.17
N THR A 273 29.90 0.46 8.88
CA THR A 273 31.26 1.01 8.98
C THR A 273 32.07 0.81 7.69
N GLY A 274 31.72 -0.19 6.88
CA GLY A 274 32.43 -0.53 5.63
C GLY A 274 33.45 -1.65 5.76
N GLU A 275 33.65 -2.18 6.97
CA GLU A 275 34.52 -3.33 7.22
C GLU A 275 33.68 -4.62 7.21
N GLY A 276 33.99 -5.54 6.29
CA GLY A 276 33.28 -6.82 6.16
C GLY A 276 32.28 -6.86 4.99
N GLY A 277 31.66 -8.03 4.82
CA GLY A 277 30.70 -8.32 3.75
C GLY A 277 29.26 -8.49 4.25
N PRO A 278 28.29 -8.59 3.33
CA PRO A 278 26.90 -8.84 3.69
C PRO A 278 26.70 -10.26 4.24
N VAL A 279 25.78 -10.40 5.19
CA VAL A 279 25.32 -11.68 5.73
C VAL A 279 23.82 -11.78 5.48
N VAL A 280 23.39 -12.84 4.78
CA VAL A 280 21.97 -13.14 4.59
C VAL A 280 21.43 -13.71 5.88
N LEU A 281 20.47 -13.03 6.50
CA LEU A 281 19.81 -13.49 7.73
C LEU A 281 18.58 -14.34 7.43
N ALA A 282 17.86 -14.02 6.36
CA ALA A 282 16.66 -14.75 5.96
C ALA A 282 16.41 -14.65 4.45
N GLU A 283 16.19 -15.80 3.82
CA GLU A 283 15.85 -15.94 2.40
C GLU A 283 15.06 -17.23 2.19
N ARG A 284 14.08 -17.22 1.28
CA ARG A 284 13.23 -18.37 0.96
C ARG A 284 12.96 -18.47 -0.55
N PRO A 285 12.82 -19.69 -1.11
CA PRO A 285 12.50 -19.87 -2.52
C PRO A 285 11.01 -19.66 -2.83
N ASP A 286 10.14 -19.79 -1.83
CA ASP A 286 8.68 -19.82 -1.94
C ASP A 286 7.98 -18.55 -1.42
N ALA A 287 8.72 -17.67 -0.73
CA ALA A 287 8.22 -16.46 -0.11
C ALA A 287 9.25 -15.33 -0.19
N GLU A 288 8.78 -14.08 -0.08
CA GLU A 288 9.65 -12.91 0.00
C GLU A 288 9.45 -12.18 1.34
N PRO A 289 10.50 -11.62 1.96
CA PRO A 289 10.36 -10.67 3.05
C PRO A 289 9.50 -9.48 2.62
N ASP A 290 8.35 -9.29 3.27
CA ASP A 290 7.49 -8.13 3.06
C ASP A 290 8.03 -6.94 3.86
N ARG A 291 8.19 -7.14 5.18
CA ARG A 291 8.57 -6.10 6.14
C ARG A 291 9.27 -6.71 7.34
N PHE A 292 10.04 -5.91 8.07
CA PHE A 292 10.54 -6.30 9.39
C PHE A 292 10.53 -5.11 10.35
N ALA A 293 10.59 -5.39 11.65
CA ALA A 293 10.72 -4.39 12.69
C ALA A 293 11.77 -4.84 13.71
N LEU A 294 12.77 -4.00 13.93
CA LEU A 294 13.85 -4.23 14.88
C LEU A 294 13.47 -3.66 16.26
N SER A 295 13.73 -4.42 17.32
CA SER A 295 13.60 -3.98 18.70
C SER A 295 14.56 -2.82 19.00
N ALA A 296 14.23 -1.98 20.00
CA ALA A 296 15.03 -0.79 20.30
C ALA A 296 16.43 -1.10 20.86
N ASP A 297 16.65 -2.31 21.37
CA ASP A 297 17.96 -2.83 21.79
C ASP A 297 18.71 -3.58 20.68
N GLY A 298 18.07 -3.78 19.51
CA GLY A 298 18.66 -4.44 18.35
C GLY A 298 18.74 -5.97 18.45
N ARG A 299 18.26 -6.57 19.54
CA ARG A 299 18.42 -8.01 19.81
C ARG A 299 17.41 -8.89 19.07
N ARG A 300 16.28 -8.34 18.64
CA ARG A 300 15.21 -9.08 17.96
C ARG A 300 14.72 -8.30 16.76
N ALA A 301 14.51 -8.99 15.64
CA ALA A 301 13.77 -8.50 14.50
C ALA A 301 12.54 -9.40 14.31
N VAL A 302 11.35 -8.80 14.24
CA VAL A 302 10.14 -9.52 13.80
C VAL A 302 10.10 -9.40 12.28
N LEU A 303 10.19 -10.51 11.57
CA LEU A 303 10.14 -10.60 10.12
C LEU A 303 8.74 -11.05 9.68
N LEU A 304 8.20 -10.36 8.68
CA LEU A 304 6.96 -10.71 8.00
C LEU A 304 7.29 -11.22 6.61
N TRP A 305 6.91 -12.46 6.32
CA TRP A 305 6.99 -13.07 5.01
C TRP A 305 5.69 -12.83 4.22
N ASN A 306 5.84 -12.59 2.94
CA ASN A 306 4.81 -12.70 1.92
C ASN A 306 4.93 -14.07 1.24
N ALA A 307 4.13 -15.03 1.70
CA ALA A 307 4.02 -16.36 1.13
C ALA A 307 2.80 -16.41 0.19
N ALA A 308 3.05 -16.18 -1.11
CA ALA A 308 2.01 -16.14 -2.15
C ALA A 308 0.79 -15.26 -1.80
N GLY A 309 1.03 -14.09 -1.21
CA GLY A 309 0.01 -13.12 -0.81
C GLY A 309 -0.46 -13.23 0.64
N ARG A 310 -0.12 -14.32 1.36
CA ARG A 310 -0.43 -14.49 2.79
C ARG A 310 0.75 -14.14 3.68
N SER A 311 0.47 -13.82 4.93
CA SER A 311 1.47 -13.41 5.91
C SER A 311 1.91 -14.56 6.82
N GLU A 312 3.23 -14.74 6.95
CA GLU A 312 3.85 -15.61 7.96
C GLU A 312 4.84 -14.78 8.79
N LEU A 313 4.98 -15.09 10.09
CA LEU A 313 5.81 -14.30 11.01
C LEU A 313 6.90 -15.15 11.67
N GLU A 314 8.07 -14.56 11.82
CA GLU A 314 9.20 -15.16 12.52
C GLU A 314 9.92 -14.08 13.35
N VAL A 315 10.56 -14.49 14.44
CA VAL A 315 11.50 -13.67 15.19
C VAL A 315 12.90 -14.11 14.84
N ILE A 316 13.76 -13.17 14.48
CA ILE A 316 15.17 -13.37 14.19
C ILE A 316 15.98 -12.67 15.28
N GLU A 317 16.95 -13.37 15.86
CA GLU A 317 18.00 -12.76 16.68
C GLU A 317 19.18 -12.37 15.78
N PRO A 318 19.39 -11.08 15.48
CA PRO A 318 20.33 -10.69 14.43
C PRO A 318 21.78 -11.05 14.70
N ASP A 319 22.19 -11.08 15.99
CA ASP A 319 23.58 -11.38 16.39
C ASP A 319 23.95 -12.85 16.20
N THR A 320 22.98 -13.75 16.39
CA THR A 320 23.18 -15.22 16.33
C THR A 320 22.66 -15.83 15.03
N GLY A 321 21.75 -15.14 14.34
CA GLY A 321 20.95 -15.69 13.24
C GLY A 321 19.90 -16.70 13.70
N ALA A 322 19.65 -16.84 15.01
CA ALA A 322 18.63 -17.76 15.51
C ALA A 322 17.23 -17.32 15.06
N VAL A 323 16.42 -18.28 14.61
CA VAL A 323 15.06 -18.05 14.15
C VAL A 323 14.08 -18.78 15.05
N LEU A 324 13.08 -18.04 15.55
CA LEU A 324 11.93 -18.55 16.26
C LEU A 324 10.68 -18.32 15.39
N PRO A 325 10.10 -19.36 14.78
CA PRO A 325 8.85 -19.22 14.06
C PRO A 325 7.72 -18.87 15.02
N LEU A 326 6.86 -17.92 14.62
CA LEU A 326 5.64 -17.60 15.36
C LEU A 326 4.45 -18.35 14.74
N PRO A 327 3.41 -18.68 15.53
CA PRO A 327 2.19 -19.22 14.95
C PRO A 327 1.60 -18.20 13.96
N PRO A 328 0.87 -18.67 12.92
CA PRO A 328 0.20 -17.79 11.99
C PRO A 328 -0.71 -16.79 12.73
N PRO A 329 -0.73 -15.52 12.31
CA PRO A 329 -1.63 -14.55 12.90
C PRO A 329 -3.09 -14.95 12.60
N PRO A 330 -4.06 -14.55 13.44
CA PRO A 330 -5.50 -14.82 13.23
C PRO A 330 -6.11 -13.98 12.09
N ALA A 331 -5.36 -13.81 11.00
CA ALA A 331 -5.76 -13.18 9.74
C ALA A 331 -4.79 -13.61 8.63
N GLU A 332 -5.24 -13.51 7.38
CA GLU A 332 -4.48 -13.91 6.20
C GLU A 332 -3.35 -12.95 5.86
N VAL A 333 -3.52 -11.67 6.17
CA VAL A 333 -2.58 -10.60 5.82
C VAL A 333 -2.32 -9.71 7.03
N VAL A 334 -1.05 -9.47 7.33
CA VAL A 334 -0.62 -8.44 8.27
C VAL A 334 -0.15 -7.23 7.46
N THR A 335 -0.78 -6.08 7.69
CA THR A 335 -0.57 -4.85 6.90
C THR A 335 0.36 -3.87 7.56
N SER A 336 0.72 -4.07 8.84
CA SER A 336 1.73 -3.28 9.55
C SER A 336 2.23 -4.01 10.78
N ILE A 337 3.49 -3.78 11.14
CA ILE A 337 4.11 -4.34 12.34
C ILE A 337 4.96 -3.27 13.05
N ARG A 338 4.93 -3.25 14.38
CA ARG A 338 5.83 -2.47 15.25
C ARG A 338 6.19 -3.31 16.47
N VAL A 339 7.42 -3.19 16.97
CA VAL A 339 7.89 -3.86 18.18
C VAL A 339 7.86 -2.88 19.35
N SER A 340 7.50 -3.36 20.54
CA SER A 340 7.54 -2.57 21.78
C SER A 340 8.95 -2.12 22.12
N LEU A 341 9.07 -1.05 22.91
CA LEU A 341 10.38 -0.51 23.28
C LEU A 341 11.25 -1.53 24.05
N ASP A 342 10.62 -2.39 24.84
CA ASP A 342 11.26 -3.47 25.60
C ASP A 342 11.55 -4.75 24.77
N GLY A 343 11.10 -4.82 23.51
CA GLY A 343 11.29 -6.00 22.65
C GLY A 343 10.50 -7.25 23.05
N GLY A 344 9.58 -7.14 24.01
CA GLY A 344 8.77 -8.27 24.51
C GLY A 344 7.50 -8.54 23.71
N SER A 345 6.98 -7.54 22.97
CA SER A 345 5.72 -7.63 22.24
C SER A 345 5.81 -6.97 20.87
N ALA A 346 4.92 -7.36 19.96
CA ALA A 346 4.66 -6.65 18.71
C ALA A 346 3.20 -6.24 18.63
N VAL A 347 2.94 -5.09 17.99
CA VAL A 347 1.59 -4.69 17.60
C VAL A 347 1.46 -4.75 16.09
N LEU A 348 0.35 -5.31 15.63
CA LEU A 348 0.11 -5.63 14.23
C LEU A 348 -1.25 -5.06 13.81
N ALA A 349 -1.38 -4.54 12.60
CA ALA A 349 -2.70 -4.51 11.94
C ALA A 349 -2.81 -5.71 11.01
N ALA A 350 -3.94 -6.39 11.05
CA ALA A 350 -4.20 -7.56 10.25
C ALA A 350 -5.62 -7.52 9.65
N GLU A 351 -5.80 -8.20 8.53
CA GLU A 351 -7.08 -8.32 7.84
C GLU A 351 -7.13 -9.57 6.98
N GLY A 352 -8.34 -9.94 6.57
CA GLY A 352 -8.63 -11.09 5.75
C GLY A 352 -9.92 -10.91 4.96
N PRO A 353 -10.24 -11.79 3.99
CA PRO A 353 -11.39 -11.60 3.10
C PRO A 353 -12.71 -11.44 3.85
N GLY A 354 -12.87 -12.17 4.97
CA GLY A 354 -14.00 -12.08 5.88
C GLY A 354 -13.68 -11.46 7.24
N HIS A 355 -12.48 -10.89 7.44
CA HIS A 355 -12.08 -10.29 8.71
C HIS A 355 -11.61 -8.85 8.46
N PRO A 356 -12.44 -7.85 8.78
CA PRO A 356 -12.07 -6.44 8.67
C PRO A 356 -10.77 -6.10 9.39
N SER A 357 -10.15 -5.00 8.98
CA SER A 357 -8.89 -4.54 9.57
C SER A 357 -9.01 -4.35 11.08
N HIS A 358 -8.19 -5.09 11.83
CA HIS A 358 -8.17 -5.12 13.28
C HIS A 358 -6.72 -5.06 13.78
N VAL A 359 -6.56 -4.69 15.05
CA VAL A 359 -5.25 -4.57 15.70
C VAL A 359 -5.02 -5.75 16.62
N LEU A 360 -3.85 -6.37 16.53
CA LEU A 360 -3.41 -7.49 17.36
C LEU A 360 -2.20 -7.06 18.21
N LEU A 361 -2.15 -7.54 19.45
CA LEU A 361 -0.93 -7.59 20.25
C LEU A 361 -0.40 -9.04 20.20
N CYS A 362 0.87 -9.20 19.86
CA CYS A 362 1.58 -10.47 19.84
C CYS A 362 2.64 -10.47 20.94
N ASP A 363 2.58 -11.46 21.84
CA ASP A 363 3.65 -11.72 22.79
C ASP A 363 4.77 -12.49 22.08
N LEU A 364 5.97 -11.91 22.01
CA LEU A 364 7.07 -12.46 21.20
C LEU A 364 7.79 -13.65 21.87
N ALA A 365 7.53 -13.92 23.16
CA ALA A 365 8.10 -15.07 23.85
C ALA A 365 7.23 -16.33 23.67
N THR A 366 5.91 -16.16 23.66
CA THR A 366 4.93 -17.25 23.60
C THR A 366 4.29 -17.42 22.22
N GLY A 367 4.34 -16.38 21.38
CA GLY A 367 3.62 -16.32 20.11
C GLY A 367 2.11 -16.09 20.25
N ALA A 368 1.61 -15.81 21.46
CA ALA A 368 0.18 -15.62 21.67
C ALA A 368 -0.31 -14.29 21.08
N TYR A 369 -1.44 -14.34 20.37
CA TYR A 369 -2.11 -13.15 19.83
C TYR A 369 -3.34 -12.77 20.65
N ARG A 370 -3.55 -11.47 20.80
CA ARG A 370 -4.76 -10.88 21.39
C ARG A 370 -5.25 -9.74 20.53
N GLN A 371 -6.51 -9.79 20.08
CA GLN A 371 -7.13 -8.67 19.40
C GLN A 371 -7.35 -7.51 20.37
N VAL A 372 -6.86 -6.33 20.00
CA VAL A 372 -6.95 -5.12 20.80
C VAL A 372 -7.75 -3.99 20.17
N ALA A 373 -8.09 -4.02 18.89
CA ALA A 373 -9.05 -3.07 18.30
C ALA A 373 -9.66 -3.65 17.04
N GLY A 374 -10.77 -3.08 16.57
CA GLY A 374 -11.48 -3.49 15.36
C GLY A 374 -12.51 -4.60 15.59
N SER A 375 -13.36 -4.81 14.59
CA SER A 375 -14.42 -5.83 14.60
C SER A 375 -13.85 -7.24 14.41
N GLY A 376 -14.58 -8.25 14.89
CA GLY A 376 -14.25 -9.65 14.63
C GLY A 376 -14.63 -10.10 13.21
N PRO A 377 -14.43 -11.40 12.89
CA PRO A 377 -14.79 -11.96 11.59
C PRO A 377 -16.28 -11.79 11.26
N LEU A 378 -16.58 -11.48 10.01
CA LEU A 378 -17.94 -11.37 9.48
C LEU A 378 -18.48 -12.75 9.10
N THR A 379 -19.57 -13.14 9.76
CA THR A 379 -20.28 -14.38 9.44
C THR A 379 -20.82 -14.35 8.01
N GLY A 380 -20.49 -15.34 7.20
CA GLY A 380 -21.02 -15.48 5.82
C GLY A 380 -20.31 -14.63 4.76
N ALA A 381 -19.18 -13.99 5.10
CA ALA A 381 -18.32 -13.34 4.12
C ALA A 381 -17.74 -14.35 3.10
N ALA A 382 -17.56 -13.90 1.86
CA ALA A 382 -16.96 -14.68 0.79
C ALA A 382 -15.46 -14.91 1.07
N GLY A 383 -15.02 -16.15 0.92
CA GLY A 383 -13.62 -16.53 0.99
C GLY A 383 -12.86 -16.23 -0.31
N ALA A 384 -11.54 -16.18 -0.21
CA ALA A 384 -10.62 -16.02 -1.32
C ALA A 384 -9.95 -17.36 -1.66
N GLU A 385 -10.30 -17.95 -2.80
CA GLU A 385 -9.69 -19.18 -3.31
C GLU A 385 -8.44 -18.84 -4.14
N PRO A 386 -7.25 -19.40 -3.84
CA PRO A 386 -6.09 -19.20 -4.69
C PRO A 386 -6.26 -19.94 -6.02
N VAL A 387 -6.04 -19.24 -7.13
CA VAL A 387 -6.06 -19.79 -8.49
C VAL A 387 -4.71 -19.57 -9.15
N ARG A 388 -4.26 -20.55 -9.93
CA ARG A 388 -3.13 -20.44 -10.86
C ARG A 388 -3.65 -20.59 -12.28
N LEU A 389 -3.12 -19.80 -13.20
CA LEU A 389 -3.39 -19.95 -14.62
C LEU A 389 -2.12 -19.78 -15.43
N THR A 390 -2.11 -20.30 -16.64
CA THR A 390 -1.00 -20.13 -17.57
C THR A 390 -1.42 -19.13 -18.64
N ALA A 391 -0.72 -18.00 -18.71
CA ALA A 391 -0.89 -17.02 -19.78
C ALA A 391 -0.54 -17.63 -21.14
N ARG A 392 -0.99 -17.00 -22.22
CA ARG A 392 -0.80 -17.49 -23.60
C ARG A 392 0.65 -17.69 -24.02
N ASP A 393 1.59 -17.02 -23.36
CA ASP A 393 3.03 -17.14 -23.60
C ASP A 393 3.73 -18.14 -22.63
N GLY A 394 2.95 -18.85 -21.82
CA GLY A 394 3.43 -19.88 -20.90
C GLY A 394 3.77 -19.38 -19.49
N LEU A 395 3.68 -18.07 -19.22
CA LEU A 395 3.92 -17.52 -17.87
C LEU A 395 2.82 -17.98 -16.89
N GLU A 396 3.20 -18.50 -15.72
CA GLU A 396 2.24 -18.76 -14.65
C GLU A 396 1.82 -17.44 -13.97
N LEU A 397 0.52 -17.18 -13.92
CA LEU A 397 -0.09 -16.11 -13.13
C LEU A 397 -0.84 -16.72 -11.95
N THR A 398 -1.06 -15.90 -10.92
CA THR A 398 -1.87 -16.30 -9.75
C THR A 398 -3.00 -15.30 -9.52
N GLY A 399 -3.98 -15.65 -8.70
CA GLY A 399 -5.04 -14.72 -8.33
C GLY A 399 -5.94 -15.24 -7.23
N TRP A 400 -6.81 -14.36 -6.74
CA TRP A 400 -7.81 -14.68 -5.74
C TRP A 400 -9.19 -14.72 -6.37
N LEU A 401 -9.85 -15.88 -6.26
CA LEU A 401 -11.18 -16.10 -6.79
C LEU A 401 -12.22 -16.09 -5.66
N TYR A 402 -13.22 -15.23 -5.83
CA TYR A 402 -14.37 -15.10 -4.95
C TYR A 402 -15.61 -15.54 -5.72
N ARG A 403 -16.08 -16.74 -5.43
CA ARG A 403 -17.26 -17.32 -6.07
C ARG A 403 -18.54 -16.83 -5.41
N VAL A 404 -19.62 -16.78 -6.20
CA VAL A 404 -20.98 -16.56 -5.67
C VAL A 404 -21.40 -17.81 -4.88
N PRO A 405 -21.62 -17.72 -3.56
CA PRO A 405 -22.01 -18.88 -2.76
C PRO A 405 -23.31 -19.51 -3.26
N GLY A 406 -23.31 -20.84 -3.43
CA GLY A 406 -24.49 -21.59 -3.84
C GLY A 406 -24.84 -21.49 -5.34
N ALA A 407 -23.99 -20.89 -6.17
CA ALA A 407 -24.21 -20.86 -7.61
C ALA A 407 -24.19 -22.29 -8.20
N ALA A 408 -25.26 -22.64 -8.94
CA ALA A 408 -25.41 -23.94 -9.59
C ALA A 408 -24.71 -24.05 -10.96
N GLY A 409 -24.05 -22.97 -11.42
CA GLY A 409 -23.40 -22.89 -12.73
C GLY A 409 -22.66 -21.55 -12.94
N PRO A 410 -22.27 -21.24 -14.18
CA PRO A 410 -21.52 -20.04 -14.51
C PRO A 410 -22.23 -18.75 -14.08
N SER A 411 -21.50 -17.91 -13.35
CA SER A 411 -22.00 -16.64 -12.81
C SER A 411 -21.46 -15.45 -13.61
N PRO A 412 -22.08 -14.26 -13.50
CA PRO A 412 -21.41 -13.01 -13.86
C PRO A 412 -20.13 -12.83 -13.05
N PHE A 413 -19.09 -12.29 -13.68
CA PHE A 413 -17.80 -12.07 -13.03
C PHE A 413 -17.23 -10.69 -13.35
N VAL A 414 -16.43 -10.17 -12.44
CA VAL A 414 -15.51 -9.06 -12.72
C VAL A 414 -14.07 -9.50 -12.51
N VAL A 415 -13.21 -9.23 -13.50
CA VAL A 415 -11.76 -9.27 -13.33
C VAL A 415 -11.34 -7.94 -12.71
N TYR A 416 -10.86 -7.98 -11.46
CA TYR A 416 -10.41 -6.81 -10.71
C TYR A 416 -8.88 -6.70 -10.71
N LEU A 417 -8.37 -5.58 -11.21
CA LEU A 417 -6.93 -5.31 -11.38
C LEU A 417 -6.47 -4.34 -10.29
N HIS A 418 -5.43 -4.74 -9.53
CA HIS A 418 -4.89 -3.94 -8.44
C HIS A 418 -4.12 -2.70 -8.96
N GLY A 419 -4.00 -1.68 -8.11
CA GLY A 419 -3.09 -0.54 -8.37
C GLY A 419 -1.63 -0.97 -8.20
N GLY A 420 -0.68 -0.26 -8.80
CA GLY A 420 0.69 -0.75 -8.97
C GLY A 420 1.43 0.01 -10.07
N PRO A 421 2.23 -0.64 -10.94
CA PRO A 421 2.27 -2.10 -11.20
C PRO A 421 2.91 -2.94 -10.10
N GLU A 422 3.95 -2.43 -9.42
CA GLU A 422 4.77 -3.15 -8.42
C GLU A 422 4.06 -3.41 -7.05
N SER A 423 2.74 -3.58 -7.04
CA SER A 423 1.95 -4.01 -5.87
C SER A 423 1.50 -5.46 -6.05
N GLN A 424 0.69 -5.98 -5.12
CA GLN A 424 0.14 -7.32 -5.21
C GLN A 424 -1.32 -7.33 -4.74
N GLU A 425 -2.17 -8.07 -5.44
CA GLU A 425 -3.46 -8.47 -4.92
C GLU A 425 -3.28 -9.59 -3.88
N ARG A 426 -3.73 -9.30 -2.66
CA ARG A 426 -3.66 -10.16 -1.49
C ARG A 426 -5.07 -10.42 -0.95
N PRO A 427 -5.30 -11.50 -0.19
CA PRO A 427 -6.63 -11.83 0.33
C PRO A 427 -6.96 -10.95 1.53
N THR A 428 -7.10 -9.64 1.31
CA THR A 428 -7.46 -8.66 2.34
C THR A 428 -8.97 -8.41 2.37
N PHE A 429 -9.43 -7.68 3.38
CA PHE A 429 -10.84 -7.28 3.46
C PHE A 429 -11.15 -6.19 2.43
N LYS A 430 -12.01 -6.51 1.44
CA LYS A 430 -12.50 -5.53 0.46
C LYS A 430 -14.03 -5.47 0.49
N PRO A 431 -14.62 -4.38 1.03
CA PRO A 431 -16.08 -4.19 1.01
C PRO A 431 -16.68 -4.31 -0.38
N LEU A 432 -15.96 -3.83 -1.41
CA LEU A 432 -16.38 -3.96 -2.81
C LEU A 432 -16.58 -5.43 -3.21
N PHE A 433 -15.62 -6.31 -2.92
CA PHE A 433 -15.68 -7.72 -3.33
C PHE A 433 -16.83 -8.43 -2.61
N GLN A 434 -16.96 -8.19 -1.32
CA GLN A 434 -18.04 -8.76 -0.51
C GLN A 434 -19.42 -8.33 -1.02
N ASN A 435 -19.59 -7.07 -1.43
CA ASN A 435 -20.86 -6.58 -1.96
C ASN A 435 -21.13 -7.04 -3.41
N LEU A 436 -20.12 -7.17 -4.26
CA LEU A 436 -20.28 -7.76 -5.60
C LEU A 436 -20.73 -9.23 -5.50
N VAL A 437 -20.07 -10.01 -4.64
CA VAL A 437 -20.44 -11.42 -4.41
C VAL A 437 -21.83 -11.51 -3.79
N ALA A 438 -22.17 -10.60 -2.87
CA ALA A 438 -23.51 -10.51 -2.30
C ALA A 438 -24.57 -10.22 -3.39
N ALA A 439 -24.25 -9.39 -4.37
CA ALA A 439 -25.09 -9.09 -5.53
C ALA A 439 -25.09 -10.20 -6.61
N GLY A 440 -24.39 -11.32 -6.40
CA GLY A 440 -24.37 -12.42 -7.37
C GLY A 440 -23.35 -12.24 -8.50
N ILE A 441 -22.34 -11.39 -8.30
CA ILE A 441 -21.23 -11.17 -9.23
C ILE A 441 -19.95 -11.72 -8.57
N GLY A 442 -19.34 -12.74 -9.17
CA GLY A 442 -18.06 -13.26 -8.72
C GLY A 442 -16.93 -12.27 -8.99
N VAL A 443 -15.84 -12.38 -8.23
CA VAL A 443 -14.64 -11.57 -8.43
C VAL A 443 -13.45 -12.48 -8.70
N PHE A 444 -12.68 -12.17 -9.73
CA PHE A 444 -11.34 -12.71 -9.90
C PHE A 444 -10.34 -11.56 -9.84
N ALA A 445 -9.44 -11.62 -8.87
CA ALA A 445 -8.46 -10.58 -8.64
C ALA A 445 -7.06 -11.16 -8.90
N PRO A 446 -6.60 -11.16 -10.17
CA PRO A 446 -5.31 -11.71 -10.56
C PRO A 446 -4.13 -10.81 -10.18
N ASN A 447 -3.00 -11.46 -9.97
CA ASN A 447 -1.67 -10.88 -10.04
C ASN A 447 -1.13 -11.13 -11.46
N VAL A 448 -1.37 -10.17 -12.36
CA VAL A 448 -0.80 -10.19 -13.71
C VAL A 448 0.71 -9.94 -13.65
N ARG A 449 1.45 -10.20 -14.74
CA ARG A 449 2.89 -9.88 -14.76
C ARG A 449 3.10 -8.40 -14.44
N GLY A 450 4.14 -8.08 -13.67
CA GLY A 450 4.31 -6.76 -13.04
C GLY A 450 4.03 -6.74 -11.54
N SER A 451 3.18 -7.64 -11.02
CA SER A 451 2.89 -7.71 -9.59
C SER A 451 4.11 -8.08 -8.75
N ALA A 452 4.18 -7.58 -7.52
CA ALA A 452 5.16 -7.98 -6.51
C ALA A 452 4.81 -9.33 -5.85
N GLY A 453 5.76 -9.90 -5.10
CA GLY A 453 5.60 -11.16 -4.34
C GLY A 453 6.00 -12.43 -5.11
N PHE A 454 6.43 -12.29 -6.36
CA PHE A 454 6.81 -13.39 -7.24
C PHE A 454 8.27 -13.29 -7.74
N GLY A 455 9.10 -12.46 -7.09
CA GLY A 455 10.46 -12.17 -7.50
C GLY A 455 10.57 -11.06 -8.54
N ARG A 456 11.78 -10.53 -8.68
CA ARG A 456 12.15 -9.41 -9.55
C ARG A 456 11.86 -9.70 -11.01
N ALA A 457 12.09 -10.92 -11.50
CA ALA A 457 11.85 -11.28 -12.88
C ALA A 457 10.36 -11.17 -13.25
N PHE A 458 9.45 -11.56 -12.35
CA PHE A 458 8.00 -11.42 -12.55
C PHE A 458 7.54 -9.97 -12.41
N ARG A 459 8.10 -9.23 -11.44
CA ARG A 459 7.82 -7.80 -11.22
C ARG A 459 8.27 -6.93 -12.39
N ASP A 460 9.42 -7.19 -12.99
CA ASP A 460 9.93 -6.40 -14.12
C ASP A 460 9.33 -6.83 -15.48
N ALA A 461 8.46 -7.86 -15.50
CA ALA A 461 7.95 -8.48 -16.72
C ALA A 461 6.86 -7.66 -17.45
N ASP A 462 6.49 -6.48 -16.94
CA ASP A 462 5.65 -5.50 -17.62
C ASP A 462 6.36 -4.15 -17.86
N ASN A 463 7.66 -4.05 -17.60
CA ASN A 463 8.42 -2.81 -17.83
C ASN A 463 8.47 -2.44 -19.32
N HIS A 464 8.31 -1.15 -19.61
CA HIS A 464 8.37 -0.58 -20.97
C HIS A 464 7.49 -1.36 -21.98
N ALA A 465 8.08 -1.86 -23.07
CA ALA A 465 7.37 -2.58 -24.12
C ALA A 465 6.84 -3.96 -23.69
N LEU A 466 7.31 -4.51 -22.56
CA LEU A 466 6.77 -5.76 -22.05
C LEU A 466 5.33 -5.60 -21.53
N ARG A 467 4.91 -4.36 -21.23
CA ARG A 467 3.56 -4.03 -20.75
C ARG A 467 2.43 -4.49 -21.67
N PHE A 468 2.67 -4.59 -22.98
CA PHE A 468 1.68 -5.16 -23.90
C PHE A 468 1.27 -6.59 -23.51
N ARG A 469 2.20 -7.37 -22.92
CA ARG A 469 1.90 -8.71 -22.43
C ARG A 469 1.09 -8.71 -21.13
N ALA A 470 1.27 -7.71 -20.27
CA ALA A 470 0.42 -7.53 -19.09
C ALA A 470 -1.03 -7.16 -19.47
N ILE A 471 -1.21 -6.44 -20.58
CA ILE A 471 -2.54 -6.18 -21.17
C ILE A 471 -3.17 -7.50 -21.68
N ASP A 472 -2.38 -8.35 -22.34
CA ASP A 472 -2.82 -9.67 -22.79
C ASP A 472 -3.21 -10.59 -21.62
N ASP A 473 -2.48 -10.55 -20.51
CA ASP A 473 -2.77 -11.33 -19.30
C ASP A 473 -4.19 -11.09 -18.77
N VAL A 474 -4.72 -9.86 -18.91
CA VAL A 474 -6.09 -9.52 -18.48
C VAL A 474 -7.14 -10.32 -19.26
N ALA A 475 -6.95 -10.49 -20.57
CA ALA A 475 -7.83 -11.32 -21.39
C ALA A 475 -7.65 -12.81 -21.10
N ASP A 476 -6.43 -13.26 -20.81
CA ASP A 476 -6.15 -14.65 -20.42
C ASP A 476 -6.84 -15.00 -19.09
N CYS A 477 -6.90 -14.04 -18.15
CA CYS A 477 -7.66 -14.16 -16.90
C CYS A 477 -9.16 -14.35 -17.14
N ALA A 478 -9.75 -13.62 -18.10
CA ALA A 478 -11.16 -13.80 -18.46
C ALA A 478 -11.41 -15.18 -19.10
N ALA A 479 -10.52 -15.62 -19.99
CA ALA A 479 -10.60 -16.94 -20.61
C ALA A 479 -10.49 -18.08 -19.58
N GLU A 480 -9.63 -17.92 -18.57
CA GLU A 480 -9.49 -18.88 -17.49
C GLU A 480 -10.77 -19.05 -16.68
N LEU A 481 -11.49 -17.95 -16.38
CA LEU A 481 -12.76 -18.04 -15.66
C LEU A 481 -13.80 -18.87 -16.41
N VAL A 482 -13.82 -18.78 -17.73
CA VAL A 482 -14.70 -19.59 -18.60
C VAL A 482 -14.24 -21.04 -18.58
N ARG A 483 -12.94 -21.29 -18.69
CA ARG A 483 -12.35 -22.66 -18.65
C ARG A 483 -12.64 -23.38 -17.34
N LEU A 484 -12.62 -22.66 -16.21
CA LEU A 484 -12.98 -23.17 -14.89
C LEU A 484 -14.48 -23.43 -14.71
N GLY A 485 -15.32 -23.06 -15.71
CA GLY A 485 -16.77 -23.09 -15.59
C GLY A 485 -17.33 -22.09 -14.56
N ALA A 486 -16.50 -21.13 -14.12
CA ALA A 486 -16.88 -20.16 -13.10
C ALA A 486 -17.70 -19.01 -13.70
N ALA A 487 -17.30 -18.52 -14.88
CA ALA A 487 -17.90 -17.37 -15.53
C ALA A 487 -18.63 -17.71 -16.83
N ASP A 488 -19.72 -17.00 -17.06
CA ASP A 488 -20.37 -16.94 -18.37
C ASP A 488 -19.59 -15.95 -19.27
N PRO A 489 -19.10 -16.38 -20.45
CA PRO A 489 -18.28 -15.54 -21.33
C PRO A 489 -18.98 -14.25 -21.79
N SER A 490 -20.31 -14.21 -21.78
CA SER A 490 -21.08 -13.01 -22.15
C SER A 490 -21.29 -12.02 -20.99
N ARG A 491 -20.89 -12.40 -19.77
CA ARG A 491 -21.14 -11.66 -18.52
C ARG A 491 -19.86 -11.45 -17.69
N ILE A 492 -18.75 -11.14 -18.35
CA ILE A 492 -17.48 -10.76 -17.70
C ILE A 492 -17.25 -9.26 -17.83
N ALA A 493 -16.97 -8.57 -16.73
CA ALA A 493 -16.53 -7.17 -16.70
C ALA A 493 -15.04 -7.06 -16.35
N CYS A 494 -14.43 -5.92 -16.69
CA CYS A 494 -13.08 -5.56 -16.25
C CYS A 494 -13.15 -4.32 -15.37
N MET A 495 -12.42 -4.31 -14.27
CA MET A 495 -12.34 -3.18 -13.36
C MET A 495 -10.94 -3.08 -12.76
N GLY A 496 -10.50 -1.87 -12.42
CA GLY A 496 -9.29 -1.72 -11.62
C GLY A 496 -9.10 -0.30 -11.10
N ARG A 497 -8.09 -0.13 -10.25
CA ARG A 497 -7.73 1.17 -9.65
C ARG A 497 -6.31 1.60 -10.03
N SER A 498 -6.08 2.87 -10.31
CA SER A 498 -4.74 3.41 -10.62
C SER A 498 -4.13 2.69 -11.83
N TYR A 499 -3.00 2.00 -11.68
CA TYR A 499 -2.49 1.10 -12.72
C TYR A 499 -3.52 0.06 -13.21
N GLY A 500 -4.35 -0.49 -12.32
CA GLY A 500 -5.45 -1.36 -12.70
C GLY A 500 -6.55 -0.66 -13.50
N GLY A 501 -6.73 0.65 -13.29
CA GLY A 501 -7.60 1.50 -14.12
C GLY A 501 -7.03 1.66 -15.52
N TYR A 502 -5.72 1.96 -15.62
CA TYR A 502 -4.97 1.92 -16.88
C TYR A 502 -5.10 0.58 -17.61
N LEU A 503 -4.85 -0.54 -16.93
CA LEU A 503 -4.99 -1.87 -17.53
C LEU A 503 -6.44 -2.17 -17.94
N THR A 504 -7.43 -1.67 -17.20
CA THR A 504 -8.84 -1.77 -17.59
C THR A 504 -9.08 -1.04 -18.91
N LEU A 505 -8.69 0.23 -19.02
CA LEU A 505 -8.81 0.99 -20.27
C LEU A 505 -8.07 0.30 -21.42
N ALA A 506 -6.83 -0.12 -21.18
CA ALA A 506 -5.97 -0.79 -22.15
C ALA A 506 -6.56 -2.11 -22.65
N ALA A 507 -7.07 -2.95 -21.75
CA ALA A 507 -7.68 -4.23 -22.08
C ALA A 507 -8.98 -4.05 -22.88
N LEU A 508 -9.80 -3.05 -22.55
CA LEU A 508 -11.06 -2.77 -23.26
C LEU A 508 -10.83 -2.36 -24.71
N VAL A 509 -9.79 -1.58 -25.00
CA VAL A 509 -9.45 -1.17 -26.37
C VAL A 509 -8.63 -2.24 -27.11
N THR A 510 -7.80 -3.02 -26.41
CA THR A 510 -6.92 -4.05 -27.02
C THR A 510 -7.66 -5.36 -27.30
N HIS A 511 -8.65 -5.71 -26.48
CA HIS A 511 -9.46 -6.92 -26.60
C HIS A 511 -10.96 -6.61 -26.65
N PRO A 512 -11.42 -5.85 -27.67
CA PRO A 512 -12.82 -5.50 -27.79
C PRO A 512 -13.68 -6.76 -27.92
N GLY A 513 -14.77 -6.81 -27.14
CA GLY A 513 -15.70 -7.96 -27.12
C GLY A 513 -15.40 -9.01 -26.06
N VAL A 514 -14.23 -8.99 -25.40
CA VAL A 514 -13.95 -9.88 -24.26
C VAL A 514 -14.75 -9.47 -23.02
N PHE A 515 -14.84 -8.16 -22.76
CA PHE A 515 -15.51 -7.62 -21.59
C PHE A 515 -16.81 -6.92 -21.96
N ARG A 516 -17.86 -7.22 -21.20
CA ARG A 516 -19.21 -6.67 -21.37
C ARG A 516 -19.33 -5.23 -20.86
N ALA A 517 -18.51 -4.84 -19.88
CA ALA A 517 -18.44 -3.51 -19.30
C ALA A 517 -17.09 -3.27 -18.61
N GLY A 518 -16.74 -1.99 -18.46
CA GLY A 518 -15.57 -1.51 -17.75
C GLY A 518 -15.92 -0.68 -16.51
N VAL A 519 -15.03 -0.67 -15.52
CA VAL A 519 -14.97 0.32 -14.44
C VAL A 519 -13.54 0.79 -14.26
N ASP A 520 -13.26 2.03 -14.65
CA ASP A 520 -11.97 2.69 -14.48
C ASP A 520 -12.01 3.56 -13.21
N VAL A 521 -11.13 3.28 -12.25
CA VAL A 521 -10.96 4.08 -11.04
C VAL A 521 -9.58 4.72 -11.07
N CYS A 522 -9.53 6.03 -11.28
CA CYS A 522 -8.30 6.83 -11.40
C CYS A 522 -7.19 6.23 -12.28
N GLY A 523 -7.53 5.68 -13.45
CA GLY A 523 -6.58 5.17 -14.43
C GLY A 523 -5.90 6.24 -15.28
N MET A 524 -4.65 5.99 -15.65
CA MET A 524 -3.94 6.80 -16.64
C MET A 524 -4.49 6.46 -18.03
N ALA A 525 -4.85 7.47 -18.81
CA ALA A 525 -5.42 7.31 -20.15
C ALA A 525 -4.42 7.69 -21.24
N ASP A 526 -3.57 8.67 -20.96
CA ASP A 526 -2.51 9.12 -21.86
C ASP A 526 -1.23 9.47 -21.07
N PHE A 527 -0.14 8.78 -21.38
CA PHE A 527 1.12 8.96 -20.66
C PHE A 527 1.72 10.36 -20.88
N ALA A 528 1.46 11.02 -22.01
CA ALA A 528 1.99 12.36 -22.25
C ALA A 528 1.28 13.40 -21.36
N THR A 529 -0.05 13.34 -21.24
CA THR A 529 -0.80 14.22 -20.32
C THR A 529 -0.55 13.88 -18.86
N PHE A 530 -0.40 12.60 -18.52
CA PHE A 530 0.03 12.15 -17.19
C PHE A 530 1.38 12.78 -16.80
N TYR A 531 2.43 12.61 -17.60
CA TYR A 531 3.76 13.16 -17.31
C TYR A 531 3.78 14.69 -17.26
N ALA A 532 2.88 15.36 -17.99
CA ALA A 532 2.79 16.81 -18.00
C ALA A 532 2.11 17.41 -16.76
N ARG A 533 1.36 16.61 -15.99
CA ARG A 533 0.45 17.10 -14.94
C ARG A 533 0.58 16.41 -13.59
N THR A 534 1.13 15.20 -13.53
CA THR A 534 1.40 14.50 -12.26
C THR A 534 2.51 15.18 -11.48
N GLU A 535 2.63 14.85 -10.20
CA GLU A 535 3.67 15.40 -9.34
C GLU A 535 5.08 15.06 -9.85
N PRO A 536 6.06 15.99 -9.76
CA PRO A 536 7.41 15.75 -10.24
C PRO A 536 8.08 14.50 -9.64
N TRP A 537 7.83 14.20 -8.36
CA TRP A 537 8.37 13.00 -7.70
C TRP A 537 7.68 11.71 -8.14
N ILE A 538 6.42 11.78 -8.57
CA ILE A 538 5.67 10.65 -9.13
C ILE A 538 6.14 10.39 -10.56
N ALA A 539 6.23 11.43 -11.39
CA ALA A 539 6.79 11.37 -12.73
C ALA A 539 8.20 10.77 -12.73
N ALA A 540 9.09 11.25 -11.86
CA ALA A 540 10.46 10.74 -11.77
C ALA A 540 10.51 9.25 -11.38
N ALA A 541 9.59 8.78 -10.52
CA ALA A 541 9.51 7.38 -10.12
C ALA A 541 8.90 6.47 -11.20
N ALA A 542 8.12 7.02 -12.12
CA ALA A 542 7.41 6.29 -13.18
C ALA A 542 8.31 5.95 -14.41
N VAL A 543 9.44 6.67 -14.59
CA VAL A 543 10.30 6.52 -15.77
C VAL A 543 10.85 5.11 -15.96
N SER A 544 11.29 4.44 -14.89
CA SER A 544 11.85 3.08 -14.95
C SER A 544 10.82 2.03 -15.35
N GLU A 545 9.56 2.35 -15.17
CA GLU A 545 8.43 1.45 -15.32
C GLU A 545 7.82 1.59 -16.72
N TYR A 546 7.45 2.81 -17.10
CA TYR A 546 6.73 3.08 -18.35
C TYR A 546 7.64 3.53 -19.51
N GLY A 547 8.73 4.22 -19.20
CA GLY A 547 9.58 4.91 -20.17
C GLY A 547 9.67 6.41 -19.94
N HIS A 548 10.71 7.04 -20.49
CA HIS A 548 10.96 8.47 -20.38
C HIS A 548 10.11 9.26 -21.39
N PRO A 549 9.39 10.33 -20.98
CA PRO A 549 8.41 11.04 -21.84
C PRO A 549 8.98 11.63 -23.14
N VAL A 550 10.28 11.92 -23.15
CA VAL A 550 11.00 12.40 -24.36
C VAL A 550 11.61 11.26 -25.17
N ALA A 551 12.46 10.42 -24.57
CA ALA A 551 13.20 9.38 -25.28
C ALA A 551 12.31 8.22 -25.76
N ASP A 552 11.28 7.88 -24.99
CA ASP A 552 10.37 6.76 -25.24
C ASP A 552 8.97 7.24 -25.68
N ARG A 553 8.87 8.46 -26.21
CA ARG A 553 7.58 9.10 -26.56
C ARG A 553 6.69 8.20 -27.41
N ASP A 554 7.25 7.54 -28.42
CA ASP A 554 6.47 6.71 -29.35
C ASP A 554 5.98 5.42 -28.68
N LEU A 555 6.77 4.84 -27.76
CA LEU A 555 6.33 3.72 -26.92
C LEU A 555 5.21 4.14 -25.97
N LEU A 556 5.38 5.25 -25.25
CA LEU A 556 4.37 5.78 -24.33
C LEU A 556 3.07 6.11 -25.06
N ARG A 557 3.17 6.67 -26.27
CA ARG A 557 2.02 6.89 -27.16
C ARG A 557 1.33 5.55 -27.50
N ALA A 558 2.08 4.52 -27.89
CA ALA A 558 1.51 3.22 -28.21
C ALA A 558 0.86 2.53 -26.99
N LEU A 559 1.40 2.75 -25.79
CA LEU A 559 0.87 2.22 -24.54
C LEU A 559 -0.34 3.01 -23.99
N SER A 560 -0.60 4.22 -24.49
CA SER A 560 -1.68 5.10 -24.03
C SER A 560 -3.04 4.64 -24.59
N PRO A 561 -3.97 4.12 -23.76
CA PRO A 561 -5.23 3.57 -24.24
C PRO A 561 -6.06 4.59 -25.02
N LEU A 562 -5.99 5.87 -24.64
CA LEU A 562 -6.76 6.97 -25.23
C LEU A 562 -6.63 7.05 -26.76
N HIS A 563 -5.45 6.71 -27.30
CA HIS A 563 -5.19 6.72 -28.73
C HIS A 563 -5.82 5.57 -29.51
N SER A 564 -6.35 4.56 -28.82
CA SER A 564 -7.06 3.42 -29.41
C SER A 564 -8.55 3.40 -29.06
N PHE A 565 -9.11 4.51 -28.54
CA PHE A 565 -10.52 4.56 -28.14
C PHE A 565 -11.50 4.34 -29.29
N ASP A 566 -11.10 4.46 -30.56
CA ASP A 566 -11.91 4.07 -31.72
C ASP A 566 -12.34 2.60 -31.69
N ARG A 567 -11.63 1.77 -30.92
CA ARG A 567 -11.95 0.36 -30.67
C ARG A 567 -12.79 0.13 -29.41
N LEU A 568 -13.02 1.16 -28.58
CA LEU A 568 -13.81 1.03 -27.36
C LEU A 568 -15.27 0.73 -27.72
N ALA A 569 -15.74 -0.45 -27.32
CA ALA A 569 -17.14 -0.88 -27.54
C ALA A 569 -17.91 -1.11 -26.23
N ALA A 570 -17.21 -1.43 -25.13
CA ALA A 570 -17.82 -1.71 -23.85
C ALA A 570 -18.25 -0.41 -23.14
N PRO A 571 -19.45 -0.35 -22.54
CA PRO A 571 -19.82 0.73 -21.64
C PRO A 571 -18.82 0.89 -20.50
N LEU A 572 -18.57 2.13 -20.06
CA LEU A 572 -17.59 2.45 -19.04
C LEU A 572 -18.21 3.25 -17.88
N LEU A 573 -17.81 2.94 -16.64
CA LEU A 573 -17.96 3.82 -15.48
C LEU A 573 -16.58 4.36 -15.13
N VAL A 574 -16.44 5.67 -15.04
CA VAL A 574 -15.22 6.34 -14.58
C VAL A 574 -15.45 6.86 -13.17
N VAL A 575 -14.51 6.61 -12.26
CA VAL A 575 -14.55 7.07 -10.86
C VAL A 575 -13.26 7.82 -10.53
N HIS A 576 -13.37 9.04 -9.99
CA HIS A 576 -12.18 9.87 -9.69
C HIS A 576 -12.37 10.76 -8.47
N GLY A 577 -11.31 10.98 -7.69
CA GLY A 577 -11.27 12.02 -6.65
C GLY A 577 -10.73 13.32 -7.24
N THR A 578 -11.40 14.46 -7.03
CA THR A 578 -11.02 15.71 -7.73
C THR A 578 -9.71 16.32 -7.22
N ARG A 579 -9.19 15.83 -6.10
CA ARG A 579 -7.91 16.24 -5.49
C ARG A 579 -6.78 15.23 -5.75
N ASP A 580 -6.96 14.32 -6.70
CA ASP A 580 -5.93 13.37 -7.10
C ASP A 580 -4.83 14.09 -7.89
N THR A 581 -3.64 14.18 -7.30
CA THR A 581 -2.44 14.68 -7.99
C THR A 581 -1.49 13.56 -8.42
N ASN A 582 -1.80 12.31 -8.06
CA ASN A 582 -1.08 11.13 -8.51
C ASN A 582 -1.46 10.82 -9.96
N VAL A 583 -2.76 10.61 -10.21
CA VAL A 583 -3.36 10.56 -11.54
C VAL A 583 -4.29 11.77 -11.67
N PRO A 584 -3.83 12.87 -12.29
CA PRO A 584 -4.60 14.11 -12.36
C PRO A 584 -6.01 13.91 -12.92
N LEU A 585 -7.00 14.62 -12.37
CA LEU A 585 -8.41 14.53 -12.76
C LEU A 585 -8.63 14.61 -14.27
N GLN A 586 -7.78 15.36 -14.97
CA GLN A 586 -7.86 15.49 -16.42
C GLN A 586 -7.86 14.13 -17.12
N GLU A 587 -7.12 13.12 -16.63
CA GLU A 587 -7.11 11.78 -17.24
C GLU A 587 -8.52 11.17 -17.32
N ALA A 588 -9.33 11.30 -16.26
CA ALA A 588 -10.72 10.87 -16.26
C ALA A 588 -11.60 11.70 -17.21
N GLU A 589 -11.40 13.02 -17.26
CA GLU A 589 -12.17 13.92 -18.13
C GLU A 589 -12.00 13.57 -19.62
N GLN A 590 -10.77 13.32 -20.07
CA GLN A 590 -10.49 12.96 -21.48
C GLN A 590 -11.04 11.58 -21.83
N VAL A 591 -11.04 10.62 -20.89
CA VAL A 591 -11.69 9.31 -21.09
C VAL A 591 -13.19 9.48 -21.35
N VAL A 592 -13.87 10.25 -20.49
CA VAL A 592 -15.31 10.50 -20.62
C VAL A 592 -15.62 11.25 -21.91
N GLU A 593 -14.84 12.27 -22.26
CA GLU A 593 -14.99 13.00 -23.51
C GLU A 593 -14.81 12.08 -24.72
N ALA A 594 -13.73 11.28 -24.75
CA ALA A 594 -13.41 10.37 -25.85
C ALA A 594 -14.46 9.26 -26.03
N ALA A 595 -14.99 8.72 -24.93
CA ALA A 595 -16.07 7.73 -24.96
C ALA A 595 -17.39 8.33 -25.47
N ARG A 596 -17.75 9.53 -25.00
CA ARG A 596 -18.97 10.25 -25.44
C ARG A 596 -18.90 10.64 -26.91
N ALA A 597 -17.75 11.11 -27.40
CA ALA A 597 -17.53 11.43 -28.80
C ALA A 597 -17.81 10.22 -29.73
N ARG A 598 -17.59 9.00 -29.21
CA ARG A 598 -17.84 7.73 -29.90
C ARG A 598 -19.21 7.12 -29.61
N ARG A 599 -20.05 7.83 -28.84
CA ARG A 599 -21.39 7.38 -28.41
C ARG A 599 -21.35 6.06 -27.62
N VAL A 600 -20.24 5.77 -26.96
CA VAL A 600 -20.14 4.67 -26.00
C VAL A 600 -20.77 5.15 -24.68
N PRO A 601 -21.70 4.40 -24.06
CA PRO A 601 -22.27 4.79 -22.78
C PRO A 601 -21.19 4.92 -21.70
N CYS A 602 -21.05 6.11 -21.13
CA CYS A 602 -20.01 6.43 -20.15
C CYS A 602 -20.58 7.27 -18.99
N ASP A 603 -20.58 6.69 -17.78
CA ASP A 603 -20.97 7.37 -16.55
C ASP A 603 -19.71 7.88 -15.82
N LEU A 604 -19.85 8.97 -15.06
CA LEU A 604 -18.75 9.57 -14.28
C LEU A 604 -19.21 9.79 -12.84
N LEU A 605 -18.42 9.29 -11.87
CA LEU A 605 -18.59 9.53 -10.44
C LEU A 605 -17.37 10.30 -9.91
N LEU A 606 -17.59 11.52 -9.42
CA LEU A 606 -16.55 12.36 -8.84
C LEU A 606 -16.73 12.50 -7.32
N PHE A 607 -15.62 12.49 -6.60
CA PHE A 607 -15.56 12.79 -5.16
C PHE A 607 -14.75 14.07 -4.92
N GLU A 608 -15.44 15.14 -4.52
CA GLU A 608 -14.85 16.49 -4.38
C GLU A 608 -13.89 16.64 -3.19
N ASP A 609 -13.98 15.71 -2.24
CA ASP A 609 -13.26 15.70 -0.97
C ASP A 609 -12.35 14.47 -0.79
N GLU A 610 -12.01 13.83 -1.91
CA GLU A 610 -11.05 12.72 -2.01
C GLU A 610 -9.95 13.03 -3.02
N GLY A 611 -8.79 12.41 -2.80
CA GLY A 611 -7.68 12.41 -3.77
C GLY A 611 -7.56 11.07 -4.47
N HIS A 612 -6.35 10.51 -4.51
CA HIS A 612 -6.08 9.24 -5.18
C HIS A 612 -6.74 8.01 -4.51
N GLU A 613 -7.05 8.12 -3.21
CA GLU A 613 -7.71 7.09 -2.40
C GLU A 613 -9.10 7.58 -1.96
N ILE A 614 -10.08 6.68 -1.92
CA ILE A 614 -11.43 6.96 -1.39
C ILE A 614 -11.45 6.58 0.09
N ARG A 615 -11.17 7.55 0.97
CA ARG A 615 -10.91 7.30 2.40
C ARG A 615 -12.16 7.41 3.26
N ARG A 616 -13.05 8.35 2.95
CA ARG A 616 -14.21 8.65 3.80
C ARG A 616 -15.24 7.51 3.68
N PRO A 617 -15.79 7.00 4.80
CA PRO A 617 -16.80 5.96 4.78
C PRO A 617 -18.00 6.26 3.88
N ALA A 618 -18.52 7.50 3.90
CA ALA A 618 -19.65 7.90 3.06
C ALA A 618 -19.35 7.78 1.55
N ASN A 619 -18.16 8.22 1.13
CA ASN A 619 -17.72 8.13 -0.26
C ASN A 619 -17.45 6.68 -0.66
N ARG A 620 -16.88 5.86 0.23
CA ARG A 620 -16.74 4.42 0.01
C ARG A 620 -18.09 3.72 -0.18
N VAL A 621 -19.09 4.06 0.63
CA VAL A 621 -20.45 3.53 0.49
C VAL A 621 -21.02 3.90 -0.88
N ALA A 622 -20.92 5.18 -1.27
CA ALA A 622 -21.38 5.66 -2.57
C ALA A 622 -20.66 4.94 -3.72
N PHE A 623 -19.33 4.85 -3.67
CA PHE A 623 -18.51 4.14 -4.64
C PHE A 623 -18.95 2.69 -4.82
N VAL A 624 -19.03 1.91 -3.73
CA VAL A 624 -19.38 0.49 -3.83
C VAL A 624 -20.80 0.32 -4.36
N ARG A 625 -21.77 1.11 -3.88
CA ARG A 625 -23.16 1.04 -4.38
C ARG A 625 -23.22 1.35 -5.87
N THR A 626 -22.59 2.44 -6.33
CA THR A 626 -22.60 2.80 -7.76
C THR A 626 -21.94 1.73 -8.63
N VAL A 627 -20.81 1.16 -8.20
CA VAL A 627 -20.13 0.09 -8.96
C VAL A 627 -20.97 -1.18 -9.01
N VAL A 628 -21.54 -1.62 -7.89
CA VAL A 628 -22.40 -2.81 -7.83
C VAL A 628 -23.63 -2.61 -8.71
N ASP A 629 -24.28 -1.45 -8.63
CA ASP A 629 -25.45 -1.12 -9.45
C ASP A 629 -25.12 -1.08 -10.94
N TRP A 630 -23.99 -0.47 -11.30
CA TRP A 630 -23.50 -0.42 -12.67
C TRP A 630 -23.26 -1.82 -13.23
N LEU A 631 -22.50 -2.65 -12.52
CA LEU A 631 -22.16 -4.00 -12.97
C LEU A 631 -23.39 -4.92 -13.00
N THR A 632 -24.29 -4.82 -12.01
CA THR A 632 -25.56 -5.56 -11.98
C THR A 632 -26.38 -5.30 -13.26
N ARG A 633 -26.54 -4.02 -13.63
CA ARG A 633 -27.26 -3.64 -14.87
C ARG A 633 -26.55 -4.12 -16.12
N ARG A 634 -25.21 -3.95 -16.21
CA ARG A 634 -24.45 -4.26 -17.42
C ARG A 634 -24.27 -5.76 -17.66
N LEU A 635 -24.23 -6.55 -16.59
CA LEU A 635 -24.08 -8.01 -16.63
C LEU A 635 -25.43 -8.75 -16.61
N GLY A 636 -26.55 -8.02 -16.54
CA GLY A 636 -27.90 -8.61 -16.58
C GLY A 636 -28.23 -9.46 -15.36
N VAL A 637 -27.71 -9.07 -14.19
CA VAL A 637 -28.05 -9.72 -12.91
C VAL A 637 -29.50 -9.34 -12.55
N PRO A 638 -30.38 -10.31 -12.26
CA PRO A 638 -31.74 -10.01 -11.81
C PRO A 638 -31.72 -9.18 -10.52
N ALA A 639 -32.65 -8.22 -10.38
CA ALA A 639 -32.83 -7.54 -9.11
C ALA A 639 -33.14 -8.58 -8.01
N PRO A 640 -32.61 -8.42 -6.78
CA PRO A 640 -32.97 -9.28 -5.67
C PRO A 640 -34.50 -9.26 -5.49
N ALA A 641 -35.09 -10.45 -5.41
CA ALA A 641 -36.53 -10.66 -5.28
C ALA A 641 -37.09 -10.17 -3.94
#